data_AF-A0A931UQW8-F1
#
_entry.id   AF-A0A931UQW8-F1
#
_cell.length_a   1.000
_cell.length_b   1.000
_cell.length_c   1.000
_cell.angle_alpha   90.00
_cell.angle_beta   90.00
_cell.angle_gamma   90.00
#
_symmetry.space_group_name_H-M   'P 1'
#
loop_
_entity.id
_entity.type
_entity.pdbx_description
1 polymer ?
#
loop_
_entity_poly.entity_id
_entity_poly.type
_entity_poly.pdbx_seq_one_letter_code
_entity_poly.pdbx_strand_id
1 'polypeptide(L)'
;MSLPGGLRRIRHRLQRALRGKRAWVWSGGLLLGLALFPHLAPAYHVSLGLALLADVALASAWALFSGPTGYLSMAAAAFYGAGAYATAVLGARLVWPLPILAGAAVGGLLALPVGLLALRLRGPYFAVLTFGLSELVRHLVVWYESRVTGTIGRILLAQPDRRTLYYGLLAIAVLTVAAALLLRRSRWGLALVAIGGDEERAEVLGVRPTWIKIGVFVLSALLMGATGAAIAPRWAYLDSQIAFNPLISFQAIIMALLGGTGRVAGPVVGALFLGLVSELFLVQFRYIYLMVLGAVLILTVLGLPHGITGWHLEERTGDLFRRVRWAIARRIPRRFAMQRDYQLFIDGEWQDAPGGRTFPDVNPATGEVFARIAAADVETARRAVEVAGRAKTEWGGLPPAARAGVILKAAEIWERRQGDLAQSMITETGAVAGKAGFEAGYCLELIRQAASLPYQVSGEVAPSNVSGKVNFFMRKPVGVVSVISPWNFPFILTLRAVAPALALGNAVVLKPSEETPIVGGLLVAEVFEEAGLPPGVLNVVTCPRAEVEAVGDVMVAHPAVGVVSFTGSTATGQKLAEKAGRHLKRIVLELGGKSPLIVLQDADLDLAVSAAAFGAFFHQGQICMAVTRILVEAPLADSLASQLVEKVRGLKMGDPRDPHTAIGPITSPAQLAKIQAHVEDAVAKGAKLLVGGRSHAQYFEPTVLTAVTPAMRCYHEETFGPVVALIPVKDAEEAIRLANDTTYGLSAGIITGDPDRGMALAERIQAGMVHVNDSPVHDEPHAPFGGIKGSGLGRHGGKAAIEVFTEQRWVSLQTERRHYPFDR
;
A
#
# COMPACT_ATOMS: atom_id res chain seq x y z
N MET A 1 44.34 26.90 8.85
CA MET A 1 42.89 27.08 9.04
C MET A 1 42.32 25.92 9.85
N SER A 2 41.80 26.21 11.04
CA SER A 2 41.32 25.24 12.03
C SER A 2 39.96 24.67 11.65
N LEU A 3 39.88 23.34 11.53
CA LEU A 3 38.62 22.61 11.32
C LEU A 3 37.67 22.77 12.53
N PRO A 4 36.34 22.96 12.32
CA PRO A 4 35.37 23.16 13.41
C PRO A 4 35.33 22.00 14.41
N GLY A 5 35.13 22.31 15.69
CA GLY A 5 35.22 21.37 16.83
C GLY A 5 34.30 20.14 16.77
N GLY A 6 33.25 20.16 15.95
CA GLY A 6 32.38 19.01 15.68
C GLY A 6 33.07 17.88 14.90
N LEU A 7 33.90 18.22 13.91
CA LEU A 7 34.62 17.24 13.08
C LEU A 7 35.76 16.56 13.84
N ARG A 8 36.37 17.24 14.83
CA ARG A 8 37.36 16.62 15.73
C ARG A 8 36.72 15.56 16.65
N ARG A 9 35.51 15.80 17.18
CA ARG A 9 34.80 14.80 18.00
C ARG A 9 34.30 13.61 17.18
N ILE A 10 33.88 13.84 15.94
CA ILE A 10 33.50 12.78 15.00
C ILE A 10 34.73 11.95 14.62
N ARG A 11 35.86 12.58 14.28
CA ARG A 11 37.15 11.89 14.02
C ARG A 11 37.61 11.07 15.22
N HIS A 12 37.45 11.58 16.45
CA HIS A 12 37.87 10.89 17.67
C HIS A 12 36.93 9.72 18.07
N ARG A 13 35.62 9.82 17.76
CA ARG A 13 34.66 8.71 17.92
C ARG A 13 34.81 7.66 16.81
N LEU A 14 35.09 8.06 15.57
CA LEU A 14 35.47 7.15 14.48
C LEU A 14 36.78 6.43 14.77
N GLN A 15 37.81 7.13 15.27
CA GLN A 15 39.06 6.49 15.67
C GLN A 15 38.91 5.54 16.86
N ARG A 16 37.94 5.75 17.78
CA ARG A 16 37.60 4.78 18.83
C ARG A 16 36.80 3.58 18.30
N ALA A 17 35.87 3.79 17.37
CA ALA A 17 35.13 2.71 16.70
C ALA A 17 36.05 1.84 15.80
N LEU A 18 37.06 2.45 15.19
CA LEU A 18 38.11 1.76 14.41
C LEU A 18 39.13 1.02 15.29
N ARG A 19 39.26 1.38 16.58
CA ARG A 19 40.16 0.76 17.56
C ARG A 19 39.52 -0.38 18.37
N GLY A 20 38.53 -1.06 17.82
CA GLY A 20 38.03 -2.32 18.36
C GLY A 20 39.09 -3.42 18.30
N LYS A 21 40.09 -3.37 19.18
CA LYS A 21 41.22 -4.31 19.27
C LYS A 21 40.78 -5.76 19.47
N ARG A 22 39.53 -6.02 19.91
CA ARG A 22 39.00 -7.38 20.06
C ARG A 22 38.61 -8.05 18.74
N ALA A 23 38.18 -7.32 17.70
CA ALA A 23 37.74 -7.96 16.45
C ALA A 23 38.90 -8.57 15.63
N TRP A 24 40.10 -7.97 15.72
CA TRP A 24 41.28 -8.41 14.95
C TRP A 24 41.96 -9.66 15.53
N VAL A 25 41.87 -9.88 16.84
CA VAL A 25 42.49 -11.03 17.53
C VAL A 25 41.75 -12.34 17.21
N TRP A 26 40.42 -12.30 17.04
CA TRP A 26 39.62 -13.48 16.66
C TRP A 26 39.75 -13.83 15.15
N SER A 27 39.94 -12.85 14.27
CA SER A 27 40.12 -13.09 12.83
C SER A 27 41.47 -13.73 12.47
N GLY A 28 42.53 -13.45 13.24
CA GLY A 28 43.86 -14.07 13.04
C GLY A 28 43.88 -15.56 13.39
N GLY A 29 43.25 -15.94 14.51
CA GLY A 29 43.14 -17.34 14.94
C GLY A 29 42.28 -18.19 14.00
N LEU A 30 41.18 -17.64 13.47
CA LEU A 30 40.35 -18.31 12.48
C LEU A 30 41.08 -18.53 11.15
N LEU A 31 41.79 -17.52 10.64
CA LEU A 31 42.58 -17.64 9.41
C LEU A 31 43.75 -18.62 9.58
N LEU A 32 44.39 -18.63 10.74
CA LEU A 32 45.42 -19.62 11.08
C LEU A 32 44.82 -21.03 11.14
N GLY A 33 43.65 -21.19 11.75
CA GLY A 33 42.93 -22.46 11.79
C GLY A 33 42.54 -22.97 10.39
N LEU A 34 42.03 -22.10 9.52
CA LEU A 34 41.72 -22.42 8.12
C LEU A 34 43.00 -22.73 7.33
N ALA A 35 44.08 -22.01 7.55
CA ALA A 35 45.37 -22.28 6.88
C ALA A 35 45.96 -23.63 7.31
N LEU A 36 45.82 -24.01 8.59
CA LEU A 36 46.31 -25.30 9.10
C LEU A 36 45.35 -26.46 8.81
N PHE A 37 44.09 -26.19 8.44
CA PHE A 37 43.05 -27.21 8.23
C PHE A 37 43.45 -28.34 7.24
N PRO A 38 44.05 -28.08 6.07
CA PRO A 38 44.45 -29.15 5.13
C PRO A 38 45.58 -30.05 5.64
N HIS A 39 46.25 -29.65 6.72
CA HIS A 39 47.32 -30.41 7.36
C HIS A 39 46.81 -31.26 8.53
N LEU A 40 45.69 -30.88 9.12
CA LEU A 40 45.13 -31.51 10.32
C LEU A 40 43.88 -32.36 10.02
N ALA A 41 43.15 -32.07 8.95
CA ALA A 41 41.89 -32.70 8.63
C ALA A 41 42.04 -33.90 7.66
N PRO A 42 41.23 -34.97 7.83
CA PRO A 42 41.13 -36.06 6.86
C PRO A 42 40.74 -35.58 5.45
N ALA A 43 41.13 -36.36 4.43
CA ALA A 43 40.93 -35.99 3.01
C ALA A 43 39.47 -35.69 2.62
N TYR A 44 38.50 -36.34 3.28
CA TYR A 44 37.07 -36.06 3.14
C TYR A 44 36.72 -34.64 3.60
N HIS A 45 37.16 -34.25 4.79
CA HIS A 45 36.90 -32.93 5.35
C HIS A 45 37.61 -31.81 4.59
N VAL A 46 38.79 -32.09 4.00
CA VAL A 46 39.44 -31.15 3.07
C VAL A 46 38.59 -30.94 1.82
N SER A 47 37.96 -32.00 1.29
CA SER A 47 37.02 -31.87 0.15
C SER A 47 35.76 -31.08 0.51
N LEU A 48 35.21 -31.27 1.71
CA LEU A 48 34.12 -30.45 2.23
C LEU A 48 34.55 -28.99 2.38
N GLY A 49 35.75 -28.75 2.91
CA GLY A 49 36.33 -27.41 3.02
C GLY A 49 36.47 -26.70 1.68
N LEU A 50 36.84 -27.41 0.61
CA LEU A 50 36.86 -26.85 -0.76
C LEU A 50 35.47 -26.40 -1.21
N ALA A 51 34.45 -27.23 -0.98
CA ALA A 51 33.06 -26.89 -1.33
C ALA A 51 32.59 -25.64 -0.58
N LEU A 52 32.76 -25.62 0.74
CA LEU A 52 32.34 -24.52 1.59
C LEU A 52 33.08 -23.21 1.27
N LEU A 53 34.37 -23.26 0.95
CA LEU A 53 35.12 -22.07 0.54
C LEU A 53 34.64 -21.54 -0.81
N ALA A 54 34.30 -22.42 -1.76
CA ALA A 54 33.72 -22.01 -3.04
C ALA A 54 32.34 -21.37 -2.85
N ASP A 55 31.48 -21.94 -2.02
CA ASP A 55 30.16 -21.41 -1.69
C ASP A 55 30.24 -20.04 -1.00
N VAL A 56 31.15 -19.90 -0.02
CA VAL A 56 31.41 -18.63 0.67
C VAL A 56 31.90 -17.57 -0.32
N ALA A 57 32.85 -17.93 -1.19
CA ALA A 57 33.37 -17.01 -2.20
C ALA A 57 32.27 -16.59 -3.19
N LEU A 58 31.46 -17.54 -3.67
CA LEU A 58 30.39 -17.30 -4.64
C LEU A 58 29.27 -16.42 -4.04
N ALA A 59 28.76 -16.78 -2.87
CA ALA A 59 27.70 -16.02 -2.19
C ALA A 59 28.17 -14.61 -1.78
N SER A 60 29.41 -14.49 -1.28
CA SER A 60 29.98 -13.19 -0.90
C SER A 60 30.26 -12.32 -2.12
N ALA A 61 30.76 -12.89 -3.22
CA ALA A 61 30.94 -12.18 -4.48
C ALA A 61 29.61 -11.63 -5.00
N TRP A 62 28.55 -12.45 -5.00
CA TRP A 62 27.21 -12.03 -5.42
C TRP A 62 26.67 -10.87 -4.58
N ALA A 63 26.83 -10.97 -3.26
CA ALA A 63 26.37 -9.96 -2.34
C ALA A 63 27.13 -8.62 -2.45
N LEU A 64 28.30 -8.55 -3.11
CA LEU A 64 29.03 -7.29 -3.31
C LEU A 64 28.21 -6.27 -4.10
N PHE A 65 27.54 -6.73 -5.15
CA PHE A 65 26.69 -5.89 -5.99
C PHE A 65 25.24 -5.94 -5.52
N SER A 66 24.65 -7.14 -5.48
CA SER A 66 23.21 -7.30 -5.24
C SER A 66 22.79 -6.96 -3.80
N GLY A 67 23.67 -7.12 -2.82
CA GLY A 67 23.35 -6.84 -1.42
C GLY A 67 23.12 -5.35 -1.15
N PRO A 68 24.10 -4.46 -1.39
CA PRO A 68 23.93 -3.02 -1.20
C PRO A 68 22.92 -2.36 -2.13
N THR A 69 22.83 -2.83 -3.39
CA THR A 69 22.01 -2.16 -4.41
C THR A 69 20.55 -2.60 -4.41
N GLY A 70 20.22 -3.77 -3.85
CA GLY A 70 18.89 -4.37 -3.94
C GLY A 70 18.55 -4.95 -5.32
N TYR A 71 19.46 -4.90 -6.29
CA TYR A 71 19.25 -5.48 -7.61
C TYR A 71 19.49 -6.99 -7.58
N LEU A 72 18.48 -7.76 -7.99
CA LEU A 72 18.61 -9.21 -8.10
C LEU A 72 19.35 -9.58 -9.40
N SER A 73 20.61 -10.02 -9.29
CA SER A 73 21.39 -10.51 -10.44
C SER A 73 21.28 -12.04 -10.56
N MET A 74 20.85 -12.51 -11.73
CA MET A 74 20.77 -13.94 -12.10
C MET A 74 21.95 -14.40 -12.97
N ALA A 75 23.02 -13.61 -13.06
CA ALA A 75 24.16 -13.84 -13.95
C ALA A 75 25.29 -14.70 -13.34
N ALA A 76 25.18 -15.17 -12.10
CA ALA A 76 26.29 -15.84 -11.41
C ALA A 76 26.73 -17.12 -12.15
N ALA A 77 25.80 -17.91 -12.68
CA ALA A 77 26.07 -19.09 -13.49
C ALA A 77 26.90 -18.76 -14.75
N ALA A 78 26.65 -17.62 -15.40
CA ALA A 78 27.43 -17.16 -16.56
C ALA A 78 28.90 -16.91 -16.17
N PHE A 79 29.13 -16.17 -15.09
CA PHE A 79 30.47 -15.78 -14.67
C PHE A 79 31.26 -16.96 -14.09
N TYR A 80 30.62 -17.74 -13.22
CA TYR A 80 31.19 -18.95 -12.63
C TYR A 80 31.52 -19.99 -13.71
N GLY A 81 30.57 -20.29 -14.59
CA GLY A 81 30.75 -21.27 -15.66
C GLY A 81 31.85 -20.87 -16.64
N ALA A 82 31.93 -19.58 -16.99
CA ALA A 82 32.98 -19.07 -17.87
C ALA A 82 34.37 -19.17 -17.26
N GLY A 83 34.49 -18.92 -15.95
CA GLY A 83 35.75 -19.13 -15.21
C GLY A 83 36.16 -20.61 -15.18
N ALA A 84 35.20 -21.51 -14.94
CA ALA A 84 35.45 -22.95 -14.92
C ALA A 84 35.91 -23.45 -16.30
N TYR A 85 35.25 -23.01 -17.36
CA TYR A 85 35.62 -23.32 -18.74
C TYR A 85 36.96 -22.72 -19.16
N ALA A 86 37.29 -21.51 -18.71
CA ALA A 86 38.61 -20.92 -18.96
C ALA A 86 39.72 -21.81 -18.40
N THR A 87 39.52 -22.42 -17.22
CA THR A 87 40.45 -23.38 -16.64
C THR A 87 40.50 -24.68 -17.43
N ALA A 88 39.37 -25.19 -17.90
CA ALA A 88 39.34 -26.39 -18.75
C ALA A 88 40.08 -26.18 -20.10
N VAL A 89 40.04 -24.96 -20.65
CA VAL A 89 40.70 -24.61 -21.92
C VAL A 89 42.18 -24.29 -21.74
N LEU A 90 42.52 -23.51 -20.72
CA LEU A 90 43.86 -22.92 -20.55
C LEU A 90 44.70 -23.63 -19.49
N GLY A 91 44.11 -24.48 -18.66
CA GLY A 91 44.78 -25.12 -17.52
C GLY A 91 45.95 -26.04 -17.92
N ALA A 92 45.91 -26.62 -19.11
CA ALA A 92 47.04 -27.39 -19.65
C ALA A 92 48.20 -26.52 -20.17
N ARG A 93 47.95 -25.21 -20.40
CA ARG A 93 48.91 -24.26 -20.98
C ARG A 93 49.49 -23.27 -19.97
N LEU A 94 48.84 -23.12 -18.82
CA LEU A 94 49.18 -22.12 -17.81
C LEU A 94 49.54 -22.80 -16.49
N VAL A 95 50.60 -22.31 -15.85
CA VAL A 95 51.01 -22.77 -14.51
C VAL A 95 50.07 -22.18 -13.45
N TRP A 96 49.71 -22.95 -12.43
CA TRP A 96 48.89 -22.47 -11.32
C TRP A 96 49.58 -21.32 -10.56
N PRO A 97 48.88 -20.23 -10.16
CA PRO A 97 47.44 -19.99 -10.20
C PRO A 97 46.95 -19.17 -11.42
N LEU A 98 47.73 -19.08 -12.51
CA LEU A 98 47.36 -18.27 -13.69
C LEU A 98 45.99 -18.63 -14.31
N PRO A 99 45.51 -19.89 -14.31
CA PRO A 99 44.14 -20.21 -14.74
C PRO A 99 43.05 -19.48 -13.94
N ILE A 100 43.26 -19.24 -12.63
CA ILE A 100 42.32 -18.47 -11.80
C ILE A 100 42.22 -17.02 -12.28
N LEU A 101 43.37 -16.40 -12.59
CA LEU A 101 43.41 -15.02 -13.10
C LEU A 101 42.77 -14.91 -14.49
N ALA A 102 43.00 -15.90 -15.35
CA ALA A 102 42.35 -15.99 -16.65
C ALA A 102 40.83 -16.13 -16.51
N GLY A 103 40.35 -17.00 -15.64
CA GLY A 103 38.92 -17.17 -15.37
C GLY A 103 38.27 -15.92 -14.75
N ALA A 104 38.98 -15.24 -13.85
CA ALA A 104 38.55 -13.94 -13.33
C ALA A 104 38.38 -12.93 -14.48
N ALA A 105 39.40 -12.77 -15.32
CA ALA A 105 39.37 -11.83 -16.45
C ALA A 105 38.21 -12.11 -17.42
N VAL A 106 37.98 -13.39 -17.75
CA VAL A 106 36.84 -13.79 -18.60
C VAL A 106 35.50 -13.40 -17.97
N GLY A 107 35.32 -13.66 -16.67
CA GLY A 107 34.11 -13.25 -15.93
C GLY A 107 33.90 -11.73 -15.96
N GLY A 108 34.96 -10.94 -15.75
CA GLY A 108 34.90 -9.48 -15.81
C GLY A 108 34.59 -8.94 -17.21
N LEU A 109 35.18 -9.51 -18.26
CA LEU A 109 34.92 -9.14 -19.65
C LEU A 109 33.46 -9.42 -20.05
N LEU A 110 32.90 -10.56 -19.62
CA LEU A 110 31.49 -10.88 -19.83
C LEU A 110 30.55 -9.92 -19.11
N ALA A 111 30.97 -9.33 -17.99
CA ALA A 111 30.16 -8.38 -17.24
C ALA A 111 30.15 -6.97 -17.83
N LEU A 112 31.10 -6.58 -18.70
CA LEU A 112 31.17 -5.22 -19.25
C LEU A 112 29.97 -4.85 -20.14
N PRO A 113 29.57 -5.67 -21.15
CA PRO A 113 28.41 -5.35 -21.98
C PRO A 113 27.11 -5.29 -21.17
N VAL A 114 26.98 -6.21 -20.20
CA VAL A 114 25.80 -6.34 -19.35
C VAL A 114 25.72 -5.21 -18.34
N GLY A 115 26.86 -4.82 -17.75
CA GLY A 115 26.96 -3.67 -16.87
C GLY A 115 26.59 -2.36 -17.57
N LEU A 116 26.96 -2.21 -18.85
CA LEU A 116 26.59 -1.06 -19.68
C LEU A 116 25.10 -1.06 -20.05
N LEU A 117 24.52 -2.21 -20.39
CA LEU A 117 23.08 -2.36 -20.68
C LEU A 117 22.21 -2.19 -19.42
N ALA A 118 22.70 -2.68 -18.28
CA ALA A 118 22.06 -2.58 -16.98
C ALA A 118 21.94 -1.15 -16.46
N LEU A 119 22.69 -0.19 -17.03
CA LEU A 119 22.55 1.23 -16.70
C LEU A 119 21.15 1.79 -16.97
N ARG A 120 20.32 1.11 -17.76
CA ARG A 120 18.99 1.59 -18.18
C ARG A 120 17.83 0.75 -17.63
N LEU A 121 18.10 -0.32 -16.88
CA LEU A 121 17.08 -1.29 -16.47
C LEU A 121 16.99 -1.37 -14.95
N ARG A 122 15.76 -1.32 -14.43
CA ARG A 122 15.46 -1.35 -12.98
C ARG A 122 14.61 -2.56 -12.60
N GLY A 123 14.76 -3.02 -11.36
CA GLY A 123 13.93 -4.04 -10.75
C GLY A 123 13.88 -5.36 -11.55
N PRO A 124 12.69 -5.91 -11.85
CA PRO A 124 12.55 -7.25 -12.45
C PRO A 124 13.21 -7.36 -13.83
N TYR A 125 13.29 -6.27 -14.61
CA TYR A 125 13.92 -6.28 -15.93
C TYR A 125 15.43 -6.56 -15.88
N PHE A 126 16.12 -6.12 -14.81
CA PHE A 126 17.53 -6.45 -14.62
C PHE A 126 17.73 -7.93 -14.28
N ALA A 127 16.83 -8.51 -13.47
CA ALA A 127 16.85 -9.94 -13.19
C ALA A 127 16.59 -10.77 -14.45
N VAL A 128 15.63 -10.37 -15.29
CA VAL A 128 15.33 -11.03 -16.58
C VAL A 128 16.52 -10.92 -17.54
N LEU A 129 17.14 -9.73 -17.67
CA LEU A 129 18.33 -9.56 -18.53
C LEU A 129 19.48 -10.46 -18.08
N THR A 130 19.78 -10.47 -16.79
CA THR A 130 20.90 -11.25 -16.24
C THR A 130 20.64 -12.75 -16.27
N PHE A 131 19.38 -13.17 -16.18
CA PHE A 131 18.98 -14.57 -16.42
C PHE A 131 19.14 -14.94 -17.90
N GLY A 132 18.64 -14.08 -18.81
CA GLY A 132 18.80 -14.26 -20.25
C GLY A 132 20.26 -14.33 -20.69
N LEU A 133 21.15 -13.56 -20.04
CA LEU A 133 22.60 -13.69 -20.24
C LEU A 133 23.12 -15.08 -19.87
N SER A 134 22.75 -15.59 -18.69
CA SER A 134 23.17 -16.94 -18.24
C SER A 134 22.74 -18.01 -19.24
N GLU A 135 21.50 -17.94 -19.72
CA GLU A 135 20.97 -18.87 -20.72
C GLU A 135 21.65 -18.72 -22.08
N LEU A 136 21.88 -17.47 -22.52
CA LEU A 136 22.57 -17.20 -23.79
C LEU A 136 24.00 -17.75 -23.76
N VAL A 137 24.77 -17.46 -22.72
CA VAL A 137 26.16 -17.95 -22.59
C VAL A 137 26.17 -19.48 -22.52
N ARG A 138 25.28 -20.09 -21.72
CA ARG A 138 25.13 -21.55 -21.66
C ARG A 138 24.90 -22.14 -23.04
N HIS A 139 23.92 -21.64 -23.78
CA HIS A 139 23.58 -22.17 -25.09
C HIS A 139 24.67 -21.90 -26.15
N LEU A 140 25.36 -20.76 -26.09
CA LEU A 140 26.48 -20.48 -26.97
C LEU A 140 27.65 -21.46 -26.75
N VAL A 141 27.97 -21.77 -25.50
CA VAL A 141 29.05 -22.73 -25.19
C VAL A 141 28.64 -24.14 -25.56
N VAL A 142 27.40 -24.57 -25.26
CA VAL A 142 26.87 -25.88 -25.68
C VAL A 142 26.88 -26.01 -27.20
N TRP A 143 26.44 -24.98 -27.92
CA TRP A 143 26.47 -24.94 -29.38
C TRP A 143 27.91 -25.02 -29.91
N TYR A 144 28.83 -24.23 -29.35
CA TYR A 144 30.23 -24.24 -29.75
C TYR A 144 30.87 -25.62 -29.54
N GLU A 145 30.66 -26.24 -28.37
CA GLU A 145 31.20 -27.56 -28.08
C GLU A 145 30.63 -28.61 -29.04
N SER A 146 29.31 -28.63 -29.23
CA SER A 146 28.66 -29.63 -30.09
C SER A 146 28.97 -29.46 -31.57
N ARG A 147 29.09 -28.23 -32.08
CA ARG A 147 29.24 -27.93 -33.51
C ARG A 147 30.68 -27.73 -33.96
N VAL A 148 31.53 -27.19 -33.11
CA VAL A 148 32.91 -26.83 -33.47
C VAL A 148 33.89 -27.91 -32.99
N THR A 149 33.77 -28.36 -31.75
CA THR A 149 34.69 -29.37 -31.19
C THR A 149 34.14 -30.80 -31.28
N GLY A 150 32.85 -30.97 -31.56
CA GLY A 150 32.19 -32.28 -31.61
C GLY A 150 32.05 -32.94 -30.24
N THR A 151 32.11 -32.15 -29.16
CA THR A 151 32.10 -32.60 -27.76
C THR A 151 30.92 -31.99 -27.00
N ILE A 152 30.59 -32.53 -25.83
CA ILE A 152 29.57 -31.92 -24.92
C ILE A 152 30.22 -31.19 -23.72
N GLY A 153 31.54 -31.29 -23.61
CA GLY A 153 32.33 -30.84 -22.47
C GLY A 153 33.82 -31.12 -22.64
N ARG A 154 34.63 -30.76 -21.63
CA ARG A 154 36.11 -30.81 -21.68
C ARG A 154 36.70 -31.64 -20.54
N ILE A 155 37.78 -32.36 -20.84
CA ILE A 155 38.58 -33.08 -19.84
C ILE A 155 39.61 -32.13 -19.24
N LEU A 156 39.77 -32.16 -17.91
CA LEU A 156 40.78 -31.36 -17.21
C LEU A 156 42.03 -32.21 -16.97
N LEU A 157 43.05 -32.03 -17.81
CA LEU A 157 44.27 -32.84 -17.83
C LEU A 157 45.31 -32.44 -16.76
N ALA A 158 45.26 -31.21 -16.25
CA ALA A 158 46.18 -30.71 -15.24
C ALA A 158 45.40 -30.38 -13.96
N GLN A 159 45.52 -31.23 -12.93
CA GLN A 159 44.89 -31.00 -11.63
C GLN A 159 45.94 -30.66 -10.59
N PRO A 160 45.97 -29.44 -10.05
CA PRO A 160 46.80 -29.13 -8.89
C PRO A 160 46.38 -30.03 -7.71
N ASP A 161 47.31 -30.29 -6.80
CA ASP A 161 47.00 -31.06 -5.61
C ASP A 161 45.92 -30.37 -4.76
N ARG A 162 45.22 -31.17 -3.94
CA ARG A 162 44.06 -30.68 -3.17
C ARG A 162 44.40 -29.52 -2.22
N ARG A 163 45.64 -29.42 -1.73
CA ARG A 163 46.05 -28.31 -0.85
C ARG A 163 46.23 -27.03 -1.65
N THR A 164 46.83 -27.13 -2.82
CA THR A 164 46.96 -25.99 -3.75
C THR A 164 45.59 -25.43 -4.17
N LEU A 165 44.60 -26.30 -4.39
CA LEU A 165 43.20 -25.89 -4.60
C LEU A 165 42.60 -25.21 -3.37
N TYR A 166 42.85 -25.77 -2.18
CA TYR A 166 42.32 -25.25 -0.93
C TYR A 166 42.82 -23.85 -0.65
N TYR A 167 44.13 -23.61 -0.79
CA TYR A 167 44.71 -22.29 -0.59
C TYR A 167 44.26 -21.28 -1.65
N GLY A 168 44.06 -21.72 -2.89
CA GLY A 168 43.47 -20.89 -3.94
C GLY A 168 42.05 -20.42 -3.58
N LEU A 169 41.17 -21.34 -3.18
CA LEU A 169 39.81 -21.01 -2.77
C LEU A 169 39.74 -20.23 -1.45
N LEU A 170 40.62 -20.53 -0.48
CA LEU A 170 40.73 -19.77 0.75
C LEU A 170 41.14 -18.32 0.45
N ALA A 171 42.12 -18.11 -0.43
CA ALA A 171 42.52 -16.77 -0.85
C ALA A 171 41.36 -16.01 -1.51
N ILE A 172 40.60 -16.64 -2.40
CA ILE A 172 39.44 -16.01 -3.05
C ILE A 172 38.32 -15.71 -2.03
N ALA A 173 38.01 -16.65 -1.12
CA ALA A 173 37.02 -16.44 -0.07
C ALA A 173 37.42 -15.28 0.86
N VAL A 174 38.68 -15.20 1.26
CA VAL A 174 39.20 -14.09 2.07
C VAL A 174 39.14 -12.77 1.29
N LEU A 175 39.54 -12.77 0.02
CA LEU A 175 39.50 -11.59 -0.85
C LEU A 175 38.07 -11.08 -1.05
N THR A 176 37.10 -11.97 -1.27
CA THR A 176 35.68 -11.59 -1.45
C THR A 176 35.09 -10.97 -0.18
N VAL A 177 35.34 -11.58 0.99
CA VAL A 177 34.88 -11.05 2.28
C VAL A 177 35.59 -9.73 2.62
N ALA A 178 36.90 -9.62 2.35
CA ALA A 178 37.66 -8.39 2.52
C ALA A 178 37.14 -7.27 1.59
N ALA A 179 36.87 -7.59 0.32
CA ALA A 179 36.26 -6.66 -0.63
C ALA A 179 34.88 -6.18 -0.14
N ALA A 180 34.06 -7.07 0.43
CA ALA A 180 32.75 -6.70 0.99
C ALA A 180 32.88 -5.79 2.21
N LEU A 181 33.84 -6.06 3.11
CA LEU A 181 34.14 -5.21 4.26
C LEU A 181 34.64 -3.82 3.84
N LEU A 182 35.56 -3.77 2.88
CA LEU A 182 36.14 -2.54 2.37
C LEU A 182 35.11 -1.71 1.60
N LEU A 183 34.31 -2.35 0.74
CA LEU A 183 33.28 -1.69 -0.05
C LEU A 183 32.27 -1.01 0.87
N ARG A 184 31.76 -1.71 1.88
CA ARG A 184 30.80 -1.13 2.85
C ARG A 184 31.37 0.00 3.69
N ARG A 185 32.68 0.00 3.95
CA ARG A 185 33.36 1.08 4.69
C ARG A 185 33.76 2.26 3.79
N SER A 186 33.63 2.10 2.48
CA SER A 186 34.00 3.10 1.48
C SER A 186 32.81 3.99 1.10
N ARG A 187 33.13 5.15 0.51
CA ARG A 187 32.15 6.02 -0.17
C ARG A 187 31.38 5.32 -1.29
N TRP A 188 31.95 4.28 -1.90
CA TRP A 188 31.32 3.51 -2.98
C TRP A 188 30.21 2.62 -2.43
N GLY A 189 30.41 1.98 -1.28
CA GLY A 189 29.37 1.20 -0.62
C GLY A 189 28.21 2.06 -0.11
N LEU A 190 28.51 3.26 0.42
CA LEU A 190 27.47 4.21 0.82
C LEU A 190 26.66 4.70 -0.40
N ALA A 191 27.31 4.97 -1.53
CA ALA A 191 26.64 5.33 -2.77
C ALA A 191 25.77 4.18 -3.31
N LEU A 192 26.24 2.93 -3.25
CA LEU A 192 25.46 1.76 -3.67
C LEU A 192 24.22 1.50 -2.80
N VAL A 193 24.29 1.80 -1.50
CA VAL A 193 23.11 1.72 -0.61
C VAL A 193 22.13 2.84 -0.92
N ALA A 194 22.61 4.05 -1.23
CA ALA A 194 21.74 5.17 -1.64
C ALA A 194 21.01 4.85 -2.97
N ILE A 195 21.72 4.25 -3.92
CA ILE A 195 21.18 3.76 -5.20
C ILE A 195 19.97 2.83 -5.02
N GLY A 196 20.02 1.91 -4.05
CA GLY A 196 18.94 0.93 -3.82
C GLY A 196 17.66 1.54 -3.23
N GLY A 197 17.72 2.79 -2.75
CA GLY A 197 16.58 3.53 -2.22
C GLY A 197 16.06 4.63 -3.14
N ASP A 198 16.91 5.26 -3.96
CA ASP A 198 16.57 6.34 -4.89
C ASP A 198 17.82 6.72 -5.73
N GLU A 199 17.82 6.49 -7.05
CA GLU A 199 18.99 6.78 -7.91
C GLU A 199 19.32 8.28 -8.00
N GLU A 200 18.33 9.16 -7.91
CA GLU A 200 18.52 10.62 -8.00
C GLU A 200 19.21 11.17 -6.74
N ARG A 201 18.99 10.56 -5.58
CA ARG A 201 19.68 10.91 -4.32
C ARG A 201 21.18 10.61 -4.33
N ALA A 202 21.64 9.66 -5.14
CA ALA A 202 23.06 9.30 -5.22
C ALA A 202 23.90 10.35 -5.96
N GLU A 203 23.31 11.07 -6.93
CA GLU A 203 23.99 12.14 -7.67
C GLU A 203 24.23 13.38 -6.80
N VAL A 204 23.33 13.66 -5.85
CA VAL A 204 23.44 14.74 -4.86
C VAL A 204 24.65 14.58 -3.93
N LEU A 205 25.18 13.35 -3.77
CA LEU A 205 26.39 13.07 -2.98
C LEU A 205 27.71 13.32 -3.74
N GLY A 206 27.66 13.87 -4.95
CA GLY A 206 28.84 14.17 -5.78
C GLY A 206 29.54 12.93 -6.35
N VAL A 207 28.84 11.79 -6.38
CA VAL A 207 29.36 10.51 -6.83
C VAL A 207 28.58 10.08 -8.07
N ARG A 208 29.25 9.85 -9.21
CA ARG A 208 28.59 9.35 -10.44
C ARG A 208 28.16 7.89 -10.23
N PRO A 209 26.87 7.60 -9.96
CA PRO A 209 26.42 6.27 -9.52
C PRO A 209 26.62 5.20 -10.61
N THR A 210 26.58 5.61 -11.87
CA THR A 210 26.74 4.81 -13.09
C THR A 210 28.04 4.00 -13.11
N TRP A 211 29.18 4.64 -12.90
CA TRP A 211 30.50 3.98 -12.97
C TRP A 211 30.78 3.11 -11.75
N ILE A 212 30.19 3.46 -10.61
CA ILE A 212 30.28 2.66 -9.37
C ILE A 212 29.53 1.34 -9.53
N LYS A 213 28.31 1.39 -10.10
CA LYS A 213 27.52 0.18 -10.39
C LYS A 213 28.28 -0.76 -11.31
N ILE A 214 28.78 -0.25 -12.44
CA ILE A 214 29.56 -1.06 -13.39
C ILE A 214 30.80 -1.62 -12.72
N GLY A 215 31.58 -0.78 -12.03
CA GLY A 215 32.81 -1.21 -11.37
C GLY A 215 32.58 -2.32 -10.34
N VAL A 216 31.52 -2.21 -9.53
CA VAL A 216 31.20 -3.22 -8.51
C VAL A 216 30.55 -4.46 -9.11
N PHE A 217 29.76 -4.32 -10.18
CA PHE A 217 29.22 -5.47 -10.92
C PHE A 217 30.34 -6.27 -11.60
N VAL A 218 31.29 -5.60 -12.23
CA VAL A 218 32.48 -6.22 -12.82
C VAL A 218 33.33 -6.86 -11.74
N LEU A 219 33.55 -6.21 -10.60
CA LEU A 219 34.28 -6.79 -9.46
C LEU A 219 33.59 -8.06 -8.94
N SER A 220 32.27 -8.06 -8.82
CA SER A 220 31.47 -9.23 -8.48
C SER A 220 31.71 -10.37 -9.49
N ALA A 221 31.67 -10.07 -10.79
CA ALA A 221 31.88 -11.05 -11.85
C ALA A 221 33.32 -11.60 -11.91
N LEU A 222 34.33 -10.76 -11.69
CA LEU A 222 35.74 -11.17 -11.59
C LEU A 222 35.92 -12.23 -10.49
N LEU A 223 35.32 -11.99 -9.33
CA LEU A 223 35.44 -12.90 -8.18
C LEU A 223 34.67 -14.21 -8.40
N MET A 224 33.48 -14.16 -9.00
CA MET A 224 32.74 -15.38 -9.39
C MET A 224 33.48 -16.21 -10.44
N GLY A 225 34.08 -15.56 -11.44
CA GLY A 225 34.92 -16.22 -12.44
C GLY A 225 36.16 -16.84 -11.83
N ALA A 226 36.80 -16.15 -10.87
CA ALA A 226 37.90 -16.71 -10.10
C ALA A 226 37.47 -17.95 -9.30
N THR A 227 36.31 -17.92 -8.64
CA THR A 227 35.75 -19.06 -7.90
C THR A 227 35.50 -20.25 -8.82
N GLY A 228 34.86 -20.04 -9.97
CA GLY A 228 34.59 -21.10 -10.96
C GLY A 228 35.88 -21.72 -11.51
N ALA A 229 36.88 -20.89 -11.81
CA ALA A 229 38.19 -21.35 -12.26
C ALA A 229 38.93 -22.16 -11.19
N ALA A 230 38.87 -21.72 -9.93
CA ALA A 230 39.55 -22.37 -8.82
C ALA A 230 38.94 -23.73 -8.46
N ILE A 231 37.62 -23.89 -8.57
CA ILE A 231 36.93 -25.14 -8.24
C ILE A 231 36.86 -26.13 -9.41
N ALA A 232 37.02 -25.68 -10.65
CA ALA A 232 36.96 -26.51 -11.86
C ALA A 232 37.81 -27.79 -11.81
N PRO A 233 39.07 -27.77 -11.33
CA PRO A 233 39.90 -28.98 -11.26
C PRO A 233 39.38 -30.04 -10.30
N ARG A 234 38.31 -29.79 -9.55
CA ARG A 234 37.63 -30.81 -8.74
C ARG A 234 36.89 -31.83 -9.61
N TRP A 235 36.59 -31.50 -10.86
CA TRP A 235 35.98 -32.40 -11.84
C TRP A 235 37.01 -32.90 -12.85
N ALA A 236 37.00 -34.20 -13.12
CA ALA A 236 37.81 -34.79 -14.20
C ALA A 236 37.28 -34.40 -15.59
N TYR A 237 35.98 -34.13 -15.67
CA TYR A 237 35.26 -33.74 -16.87
C TYR A 237 34.28 -32.62 -16.55
N LEU A 238 34.31 -31.55 -17.34
CA LEU A 238 33.41 -30.41 -17.19
C LEU A 238 32.45 -30.36 -18.37
N ASP A 239 31.19 -30.69 -18.09
CA ASP A 239 30.09 -30.60 -19.04
C ASP A 239 29.60 -29.14 -19.16
N SER A 240 29.34 -28.69 -20.39
CA SER A 240 28.90 -27.31 -20.68
C SER A 240 27.54 -26.97 -20.07
N GLN A 241 26.61 -27.93 -19.99
CA GLN A 241 25.30 -27.71 -19.40
C GLN A 241 25.37 -27.65 -17.88
N ILE A 242 26.25 -28.44 -17.25
CA ILE A 242 26.43 -28.45 -15.80
C ILE A 242 27.19 -27.19 -15.34
N ALA A 243 28.27 -26.80 -16.04
CA ALA A 243 29.10 -25.66 -15.65
C ALA A 243 28.35 -24.32 -15.67
N PHE A 244 27.39 -24.18 -16.59
CA PHE A 244 26.59 -22.97 -16.77
C PHE A 244 25.15 -23.13 -16.27
N ASN A 245 24.88 -24.10 -15.40
CA ASN A 245 23.53 -24.36 -14.91
C ASN A 245 22.97 -23.15 -14.13
N PRO A 246 21.80 -22.59 -14.49
CA PRO A 246 21.19 -21.46 -13.79
C PRO A 246 20.93 -21.70 -12.30
N LEU A 247 20.81 -22.96 -11.86
CA LEU A 247 20.70 -23.32 -10.45
C LEU A 247 21.87 -22.79 -9.61
N ILE A 248 23.05 -22.60 -10.21
CA ILE A 248 24.21 -21.98 -9.54
C ILE A 248 23.90 -20.53 -9.15
N SER A 249 23.18 -19.78 -10.00
CA SER A 249 22.69 -18.43 -9.66
C SER A 249 21.71 -18.47 -8.51
N PHE A 250 20.74 -19.40 -8.53
CA PHE A 250 19.78 -19.55 -7.44
C PHE A 250 20.44 -19.95 -6.12
N GLN A 251 21.43 -20.84 -6.14
CA GLN A 251 22.19 -21.23 -4.95
C GLN A 251 22.92 -20.03 -4.34
N ALA A 252 23.61 -19.23 -5.16
CA ALA A 252 24.29 -18.02 -4.68
C ALA A 252 23.32 -17.03 -4.01
N ILE A 253 22.14 -16.84 -4.61
CA ILE A 253 21.06 -15.99 -4.09
C ILE A 253 20.54 -16.53 -2.76
N ILE A 254 20.18 -17.82 -2.70
CA ILE A 254 19.65 -18.47 -1.50
C ILE A 254 20.65 -18.34 -0.35
N MET A 255 21.92 -18.68 -0.59
CA MET A 255 22.99 -18.55 0.41
C MET A 255 23.11 -17.11 0.94
N ALA A 256 23.07 -16.13 0.05
CA ALA A 256 23.19 -14.73 0.44
C ALA A 256 21.96 -14.21 1.21
N LEU A 257 20.75 -14.56 0.78
CA LEU A 257 19.48 -14.15 1.42
C LEU A 257 19.27 -14.85 2.76
N LEU A 258 19.44 -16.18 2.80
CA LEU A 258 19.34 -17.00 4.00
C LEU A 258 20.28 -16.50 5.09
N GLY A 259 21.50 -16.12 4.72
CA GLY A 259 22.45 -15.53 5.65
C GLY A 259 22.13 -14.09 6.05
N GLY A 260 21.53 -13.31 5.16
CA GLY A 260 21.16 -11.91 5.36
C GLY A 260 22.12 -10.94 4.63
N THR A 261 21.71 -10.46 3.45
CA THR A 261 22.51 -9.58 2.58
C THR A 261 22.85 -8.23 3.23
N GLY A 262 22.11 -7.82 4.26
CA GLY A 262 22.34 -6.60 5.05
C GLY A 262 23.60 -6.63 5.93
N ARG A 263 24.28 -7.78 6.10
CA ARG A 263 25.53 -7.93 6.89
C ARG A 263 26.64 -8.60 6.08
N VAL A 264 27.91 -8.23 6.32
CA VAL A 264 29.05 -8.87 5.61
C VAL A 264 29.20 -10.34 6.00
N ALA A 265 28.90 -10.66 7.26
CA ALA A 265 28.89 -12.04 7.73
C ALA A 265 27.69 -12.85 7.20
N GLY A 266 26.66 -12.19 6.65
CA GLY A 266 25.44 -12.86 6.19
C GLY A 266 25.71 -13.91 5.12
N PRO A 267 26.21 -13.54 3.93
CA PRO A 267 26.52 -14.50 2.87
C PRO A 267 27.44 -15.64 3.31
N VAL A 268 28.37 -15.37 4.22
CA VAL A 268 29.26 -16.40 4.81
C VAL A 268 28.46 -17.41 5.64
N VAL A 269 27.61 -16.94 6.55
CA VAL A 269 26.79 -17.80 7.41
C VAL A 269 25.79 -18.61 6.58
N GLY A 270 25.14 -17.99 5.60
CA GLY A 270 24.19 -18.70 4.73
C GLY A 270 24.87 -19.73 3.82
N ALA A 271 26.07 -19.44 3.31
CA ALA A 271 26.86 -20.40 2.54
C ALA A 271 27.34 -21.59 3.40
N LEU A 272 27.82 -21.34 4.62
CA LEU A 272 28.23 -22.42 5.52
C LEU A 272 27.04 -23.29 5.94
N PHE A 273 25.91 -22.67 6.28
CA PHE A 273 24.71 -23.39 6.66
C PHE A 273 24.18 -24.23 5.50
N LEU A 274 23.98 -23.62 4.33
CA LEU A 274 23.43 -24.33 3.18
C LEU A 274 24.40 -25.38 2.66
N GLY A 275 25.70 -25.09 2.59
CA GLY A 275 26.71 -26.05 2.12
C GLY A 275 26.81 -27.27 3.04
N LEU A 276 26.76 -27.09 4.37
CA LEU A 276 26.76 -28.21 5.33
C LEU A 276 25.48 -29.03 5.23
N VAL A 277 24.31 -28.38 5.16
CA VAL A 277 23.03 -29.07 4.96
C VAL A 277 23.02 -29.82 3.62
N SER A 278 23.54 -29.21 2.56
CA SER A 278 23.59 -29.83 1.23
C SER A 278 24.43 -31.10 1.24
N GLU A 279 25.60 -31.09 1.88
CA GLU A 279 26.48 -32.25 1.99
C GLU A 279 25.89 -33.35 2.89
N LEU A 280 25.16 -32.99 3.95
CA LEU A 280 24.46 -33.97 4.79
C LEU A 280 23.28 -34.65 4.06
N PHE A 281 22.49 -33.88 3.29
CA PHE A 281 21.28 -34.37 2.64
C PHE A 281 21.52 -35.01 1.26
N LEU A 282 22.53 -34.56 0.50
CA LEU A 282 22.86 -35.15 -0.81
C LEU A 282 23.34 -36.60 -0.68
N VAL A 283 23.99 -36.95 0.44
CA VAL A 283 24.52 -38.30 0.69
C VAL A 283 23.41 -39.29 1.07
N GLN A 284 22.39 -38.84 1.82
CA GLN A 284 21.34 -39.75 2.33
C GLN A 284 20.00 -39.65 1.59
N PHE A 285 19.64 -38.49 1.02
CA PHE A 285 18.29 -38.24 0.49
C PHE A 285 18.27 -37.31 -0.74
N ARG A 286 18.93 -37.73 -1.83
CA ARG A 286 19.14 -36.92 -3.06
C ARG A 286 17.87 -36.26 -3.64
N TYR A 287 16.73 -36.94 -3.64
CA TYR A 287 15.48 -36.40 -4.22
C TYR A 287 14.72 -35.46 -3.25
N ILE A 288 14.80 -35.74 -1.95
CA ILE A 288 14.20 -34.89 -0.90
C ILE A 288 14.98 -33.59 -0.77
N TYR A 289 16.30 -33.62 -0.99
CA TYR A 289 17.16 -32.44 -0.92
C TYR A 289 16.68 -31.28 -1.80
N LEU A 290 16.26 -31.52 -3.06
CA LEU A 290 15.76 -30.46 -3.93
C LEU A 290 14.42 -29.87 -3.45
N MET A 291 13.54 -30.70 -2.89
CA MET A 291 12.29 -30.24 -2.27
C MET A 291 12.57 -29.42 -1.01
N VAL A 292 13.50 -29.87 -0.15
CA VAL A 292 13.91 -29.17 1.06
C VAL A 292 14.57 -27.85 0.71
N LEU A 293 15.42 -27.81 -0.32
CA LEU A 293 16.02 -26.57 -0.80
C LEU A 293 14.96 -25.57 -1.28
N GLY A 294 13.95 -26.05 -2.02
CA GLY A 294 12.79 -25.23 -2.43
C GLY A 294 11.98 -24.72 -1.23
N ALA A 295 11.69 -25.57 -0.26
CA ALA A 295 10.98 -25.20 0.96
C ALA A 295 11.76 -24.20 1.82
N VAL A 296 13.08 -24.39 1.97
CA VAL A 296 13.96 -23.45 2.68
C VAL A 296 13.95 -22.08 2.01
N LEU A 297 13.97 -22.01 0.67
CA LEU A 297 13.86 -20.73 -0.04
C LEU A 297 12.51 -20.06 0.24
N ILE A 298 11.40 -20.79 0.15
CA ILE A 298 10.06 -20.27 0.45
C ILE A 298 9.97 -19.77 1.89
N LEU A 299 10.43 -20.56 2.87
CA LEU A 299 10.44 -20.21 4.28
C LEU A 299 11.37 -19.05 4.61
N THR A 300 12.49 -18.93 3.90
CA THR A 300 13.42 -17.80 4.09
C THR A 300 12.79 -16.50 3.61
N VAL A 301 12.14 -16.53 2.44
CA VAL A 301 11.45 -15.36 1.87
C VAL A 301 10.27 -14.95 2.76
N LEU A 302 9.49 -15.91 3.28
CA LEU A 302 8.30 -15.63 4.08
C LEU A 302 8.60 -15.36 5.56
N GLY A 303 9.62 -16.01 6.14
CA GLY A 303 9.84 -16.05 7.59
C GLY A 303 11.16 -15.43 8.08
N LEU A 304 12.11 -15.10 7.19
CA LEU A 304 13.41 -14.53 7.56
C LEU A 304 13.80 -13.36 6.62
N PRO A 305 13.03 -12.25 6.58
CA PRO A 305 13.27 -11.14 5.65
C PRO A 305 14.63 -10.45 5.79
N HIS A 306 15.36 -10.69 6.89
CA HIS A 306 16.71 -10.18 7.15
C HIS A 306 17.78 -11.28 7.27
N GLY A 307 17.43 -12.54 6.99
CA GLY A 307 18.29 -13.73 7.10
C GLY A 307 18.65 -14.14 8.54
N ILE A 308 19.32 -15.28 8.67
CA ILE A 308 19.79 -15.90 9.93
C ILE A 308 20.60 -14.91 10.76
N THR A 309 21.46 -14.10 10.13
CA THR A 309 22.26 -13.11 10.87
C THR A 309 21.44 -11.93 11.39
N GLY A 310 20.18 -11.77 10.97
CA GLY A 310 19.21 -10.81 11.51
C GLY A 310 18.26 -11.38 12.57
N TRP A 311 18.18 -12.71 12.71
CA TRP A 311 17.16 -13.44 13.50
C TRP A 311 17.17 -13.12 15.01
N HIS A 312 18.33 -12.81 15.60
CA HIS A 312 18.42 -12.46 17.02
C HIS A 312 18.07 -11.00 17.38
N LEU A 313 17.58 -10.20 16.43
CA LEU A 313 17.22 -8.80 16.69
C LEU A 313 15.73 -8.54 16.89
N GLU A 314 14.86 -9.55 16.76
CA GLU A 314 13.42 -9.39 16.99
C GLU A 314 13.06 -9.15 18.46
N GLU A 315 13.76 -9.79 19.41
CA GLU A 315 13.38 -9.69 20.83
C GLU A 315 14.10 -8.62 21.66
N ARG A 316 15.21 -8.01 21.20
CA ARG A 316 15.93 -6.98 21.99
C ARG A 316 16.31 -5.70 21.26
N THR A 317 15.92 -5.56 20.00
CA THR A 317 16.32 -4.42 19.14
C THR A 317 15.19 -3.88 18.29
N GLY A 318 13.99 -4.46 18.40
CA GLY A 318 12.76 -3.76 18.07
C GLY A 318 12.71 -2.39 18.75
N ASP A 319 13.27 -2.23 19.96
CA ASP A 319 13.24 -0.95 20.67
C ASP A 319 14.43 -0.01 20.33
N LEU A 320 15.66 -0.52 20.09
CA LEU A 320 16.82 0.35 19.80
C LEU A 320 16.90 0.80 18.34
N PHE A 321 16.53 -0.03 17.35
CA PHE A 321 16.43 0.42 15.96
C PHE A 321 15.16 1.23 15.73
N ARG A 322 14.05 0.99 16.45
CA ARG A 322 12.97 2.00 16.53
C ARG A 322 13.51 3.30 17.10
N ARG A 323 14.29 3.29 18.19
CA ARG A 323 14.86 4.52 18.80
C ARG A 323 15.92 5.21 17.94
N VAL A 324 16.73 4.51 17.14
CA VAL A 324 17.75 5.14 16.25
C VAL A 324 17.15 5.55 14.91
N ARG A 325 16.22 4.78 14.35
CA ARG A 325 15.36 5.21 13.22
C ARG A 325 14.47 6.39 13.66
N TRP A 326 13.99 6.40 14.91
CA TRP A 326 13.32 7.53 15.58
C TRP A 326 14.26 8.70 15.90
N ALA A 327 15.55 8.47 16.18
CA ALA A 327 16.52 9.53 16.53
C ALA A 327 17.18 10.17 15.31
N ILE A 328 17.20 9.50 14.15
CA ILE A 328 17.58 10.11 12.86
C ILE A 328 16.35 10.73 12.19
N ALA A 329 15.15 10.15 12.36
CA ALA A 329 13.87 10.82 12.06
C ALA A 329 13.57 12.03 12.97
N ARG A 330 14.43 12.37 13.94
CA ARG A 330 14.36 13.59 14.75
C ARG A 330 14.97 14.82 14.06
N ARG A 331 15.50 14.70 12.83
CA ARG A 331 15.95 15.84 12.03
C ARG A 331 15.08 16.16 10.82
N ILE A 332 13.94 15.49 10.70
CA ILE A 332 12.79 15.94 9.91
C ILE A 332 11.69 16.21 10.95
N PRO A 333 11.00 17.36 10.94
CA PRO A 333 9.98 17.67 11.94
C PRO A 333 8.95 16.54 12.02
N ARG A 334 8.70 16.04 13.23
CA ARG A 334 7.59 15.11 13.47
C ARG A 334 6.29 15.90 13.45
N ARG A 335 5.55 15.83 12.36
CA ARG A 335 4.12 16.19 12.33
C ARG A 335 3.19 14.99 12.56
N PHE A 336 3.71 13.76 12.59
CA PHE A 336 2.89 12.53 12.53
C PHE A 336 2.58 11.82 13.86
N ALA A 337 2.97 12.38 15.00
CA ALA A 337 2.38 11.97 16.28
C ALA A 337 1.13 12.82 16.49
N MET A 338 0.09 12.30 17.14
CA MET A 338 -1.04 13.14 17.53
C MET A 338 -0.52 14.40 18.21
N GLN A 339 -0.80 15.53 17.59
CA GLN A 339 -0.34 16.83 18.05
C GLN A 339 -1.36 17.37 19.04
N ARG A 340 -0.91 18.19 19.98
CA ARG A 340 -1.86 18.94 20.81
C ARG A 340 -2.52 20.07 20.05
N ASP A 341 -1.85 20.59 19.02
CA ASP A 341 -2.30 21.73 18.25
C ASP A 341 -2.12 21.42 16.75
N TYR A 342 -3.16 21.65 15.96
CA TYR A 342 -3.21 21.38 14.53
C TYR A 342 -3.47 22.65 13.73
N GLN A 343 -2.76 22.76 12.62
CA GLN A 343 -2.81 23.90 11.69
C GLN A 343 -3.76 23.62 10.50
N LEU A 344 -4.14 24.67 9.79
CA LEU A 344 -4.79 24.56 8.48
C LEU A 344 -3.75 24.13 7.43
N PHE A 345 -4.20 23.54 6.32
CA PHE A 345 -3.34 23.23 5.18
C PHE A 345 -3.82 23.96 3.93
N ILE A 346 -3.14 25.02 3.51
CA ILE A 346 -3.52 25.83 2.33
C ILE A 346 -2.27 26.16 1.54
N ASP A 347 -2.36 26.07 0.22
CA ASP A 347 -1.26 26.39 -0.70
C ASP A 347 0.03 25.58 -0.44
N GLY A 348 -0.12 24.31 -0.03
CA GLY A 348 1.03 23.46 0.32
C GLY A 348 1.70 23.82 1.64
N GLU A 349 1.13 24.76 2.41
CA GLU A 349 1.68 25.22 3.68
C GLU A 349 0.74 24.95 4.85
N TRP A 350 1.35 24.63 5.99
CA TRP A 350 0.67 24.49 7.26
C TRP A 350 0.71 25.81 8.01
N GLN A 351 -0.46 26.39 8.29
CA GLN A 351 -0.58 27.73 8.84
C GLN A 351 -1.63 27.82 9.95
N ASP A 352 -1.39 28.72 10.90
CA ASP A 352 -2.37 29.02 11.95
C ASP A 352 -3.58 29.76 11.37
N ALA A 353 -4.72 29.66 12.05
CA ALA A 353 -5.87 30.48 11.72
C ALA A 353 -5.62 31.96 12.06
N PRO A 354 -6.34 32.90 11.41
CA PRO A 354 -6.24 34.32 11.72
C PRO A 354 -6.39 34.60 13.22
N GLY A 355 -5.46 35.37 13.79
CA GLY A 355 -5.43 35.69 15.22
C GLY A 355 -5.15 34.51 16.15
N GLY A 356 -4.64 33.38 15.63
CA GLY A 356 -4.34 32.18 16.44
C GLY A 356 -5.58 31.46 16.97
N ARG A 357 -6.73 31.63 16.31
CA ARG A 357 -8.01 31.06 16.74
C ARG A 357 -7.97 29.53 16.63
N THR A 358 -8.49 28.85 17.65
CA THR A 358 -8.58 27.37 17.68
C THR A 358 -9.89 26.92 18.30
N PHE A 359 -10.32 25.70 18.00
CA PHE A 359 -11.43 25.01 18.67
C PHE A 359 -10.98 23.63 19.20
N PRO A 360 -11.61 23.11 20.26
CA PRO A 360 -11.24 21.81 20.83
C PRO A 360 -11.75 20.65 19.98
N ASP A 361 -10.94 19.61 19.88
CA ASP A 361 -11.32 18.28 19.39
C ASP A 361 -11.42 17.32 20.59
N VAL A 362 -12.55 16.62 20.69
CA VAL A 362 -12.99 15.93 21.90
C VAL A 362 -13.10 14.44 21.63
N ASN A 363 -12.47 13.63 22.48
CA ASN A 363 -12.60 12.18 22.38
C ASN A 363 -14.01 11.77 22.85
N PRO A 364 -14.85 11.15 22.01
CA PRO A 364 -16.22 10.82 22.37
C PRO A 364 -16.33 9.72 23.44
N ALA A 365 -15.31 8.88 23.63
CA ALA A 365 -15.32 7.85 24.67
C ALA A 365 -15.10 8.44 26.07
N THR A 366 -14.29 9.50 26.19
CA THR A 366 -13.88 10.06 27.49
C THR A 366 -14.47 11.44 27.78
N GLY A 367 -14.89 12.18 26.74
CA GLY A 367 -15.29 13.58 26.83
C GLY A 367 -14.12 14.56 27.01
N GLU A 368 -12.87 14.07 26.95
CA GLU A 368 -11.68 14.89 27.14
C GLU A 368 -11.24 15.55 25.82
N VAL A 369 -10.78 16.80 25.92
CA VAL A 369 -10.12 17.49 24.80
C VAL A 369 -8.75 16.86 24.59
N PHE A 370 -8.53 16.23 23.43
CA PHE A 370 -7.24 15.60 23.11
C PHE A 370 -6.37 16.44 22.16
N ALA A 371 -6.98 17.34 21.38
CA ALA A 371 -6.29 18.26 20.48
C ALA A 371 -7.02 19.61 20.35
N ARG A 372 -6.31 20.63 19.84
CA ARG A 372 -6.85 21.94 19.44
C ARG A 372 -6.61 22.13 17.96
N ILE A 373 -7.62 22.62 17.26
CA ILE A 373 -7.64 22.68 15.80
C ILE A 373 -7.78 24.13 15.38
N ALA A 374 -6.98 24.58 14.41
CA ALA A 374 -7.09 25.92 13.85
C ALA A 374 -8.51 26.21 13.32
N ALA A 375 -9.06 27.34 13.73
CA ALA A 375 -10.44 27.76 13.44
C ALA A 375 -10.47 28.74 12.27
N ALA A 376 -10.59 28.24 11.05
CA ALA A 376 -10.73 29.07 9.85
C ALA A 376 -12.04 29.86 9.84
N ASP A 377 -11.95 31.09 9.35
CA ASP A 377 -13.09 31.96 9.05
C ASP A 377 -13.45 31.96 7.57
N VAL A 378 -14.49 32.73 7.25
CA VAL A 378 -15.01 32.97 5.89
C VAL A 378 -13.92 33.45 4.92
N GLU A 379 -13.03 34.33 5.36
CA GLU A 379 -11.96 34.87 4.52
C GLU A 379 -10.88 33.81 4.26
N THR A 380 -10.56 33.01 5.26
CA THR A 380 -9.65 31.87 5.11
C THR A 380 -10.19 30.85 4.11
N ALA A 381 -11.49 30.54 4.17
CA ALA A 381 -12.15 29.67 3.20
C ALA A 381 -12.14 30.26 1.79
N ARG A 382 -12.40 31.56 1.64
CA ARG A 382 -12.33 32.28 0.35
C ARG A 382 -10.93 32.17 -0.25
N ARG A 383 -9.90 32.48 0.53
CA ARG A 383 -8.49 32.35 0.13
C ARG A 383 -8.14 30.93 -0.32
N ALA A 384 -8.62 29.89 0.40
CA ALA A 384 -8.41 28.50 0.01
C ALA A 384 -8.97 28.19 -1.38
N VAL A 385 -10.16 28.70 -1.69
CA VAL A 385 -10.80 28.54 -3.00
C VAL A 385 -10.07 29.31 -4.09
N GLU A 386 -9.59 30.52 -3.80
CA GLU A 386 -8.80 31.30 -4.75
C GLU A 386 -7.46 30.63 -5.08
N VAL A 387 -6.78 30.07 -4.08
CA VAL A 387 -5.56 29.27 -4.24
C VAL A 387 -5.82 28.07 -5.15
N ALA A 388 -6.86 27.28 -4.84
CA ALA A 388 -7.27 26.16 -5.69
C ALA A 388 -7.60 26.62 -7.13
N GLY A 389 -8.24 27.78 -7.25
CA GLY A 389 -8.57 28.41 -8.53
C GLY A 389 -7.36 28.73 -9.40
N ARG A 390 -6.22 29.10 -8.79
CA ARG A 390 -4.95 29.34 -9.49
C ARG A 390 -4.24 28.03 -9.86
N ALA A 391 -4.24 27.05 -8.95
CA ALA A 391 -3.52 25.79 -9.15
C ALA A 391 -4.18 24.85 -10.18
N LYS A 392 -5.50 24.95 -10.38
CA LYS A 392 -6.28 24.00 -11.20
C LYS A 392 -5.78 23.84 -12.64
N THR A 393 -5.29 24.92 -13.26
CA THR A 393 -4.94 24.93 -14.70
C THR A 393 -3.68 24.11 -14.96
N GLU A 394 -2.64 24.33 -14.15
CA GLU A 394 -1.38 23.60 -14.27
C GLU A 394 -1.58 22.12 -13.94
N TRP A 395 -2.26 21.82 -12.83
CA TRP A 395 -2.57 20.43 -12.42
C TRP A 395 -3.42 19.68 -13.46
N GLY A 396 -4.49 20.32 -13.95
CA GLY A 396 -5.37 19.74 -14.98
C GLY A 396 -4.68 19.58 -16.34
N GLY A 397 -3.63 20.37 -16.61
CA GLY A 397 -2.82 20.32 -17.83
C GLY A 397 -1.80 19.18 -17.86
N LEU A 398 -1.49 18.56 -16.72
CA LEU A 398 -0.56 17.44 -16.66
C LEU A 398 -1.05 16.22 -17.45
N PRO A 399 -0.15 15.39 -18.00
CA PRO A 399 -0.54 14.13 -18.62
C PRO A 399 -1.13 13.15 -17.59
N PRO A 400 -2.02 12.22 -17.99
CA PRO A 400 -2.64 11.24 -17.10
C PRO A 400 -1.64 10.48 -16.21
N ALA A 401 -0.49 10.10 -16.77
CA ALA A 401 0.56 9.39 -16.04
C ALA A 401 1.16 10.18 -14.87
N ALA A 402 1.34 11.49 -15.03
CA ALA A 402 1.87 12.33 -13.96
C ALA A 402 0.89 12.42 -12.79
N ARG A 403 -0.41 12.62 -13.07
CA ARG A 403 -1.44 12.64 -12.02
C ARG A 403 -1.57 11.28 -11.34
N ALA A 404 -1.68 10.20 -12.11
CA ALA A 404 -1.74 8.84 -11.57
C ALA A 404 -0.51 8.53 -10.68
N GLY A 405 0.68 8.96 -11.08
CA GLY A 405 1.90 8.78 -10.29
C GLY A 405 1.85 9.41 -8.90
N VAL A 406 1.26 10.60 -8.75
CA VAL A 406 1.07 11.22 -7.42
C VAL A 406 0.06 10.44 -6.57
N ILE A 407 -1.05 10.01 -7.17
CA ILE A 407 -2.06 9.21 -6.45
C ILE A 407 -1.49 7.85 -6.00
N LEU A 408 -0.66 7.20 -6.82
CA LEU A 408 0.01 5.95 -6.44
C LEU A 408 1.01 6.15 -5.29
N LYS A 409 1.78 7.24 -5.30
CA LYS A 409 2.64 7.60 -4.16
C LYS A 409 1.84 7.82 -2.88
N ALA A 410 0.68 8.48 -2.97
CA ALA A 410 -0.23 8.63 -1.83
C ALA A 410 -0.69 7.27 -1.30
N ALA A 411 -0.98 6.30 -2.18
CA ALA A 411 -1.31 4.93 -1.80
C ALA A 411 -0.14 4.22 -1.06
N GLU A 412 1.10 4.35 -1.55
CA GLU A 412 2.28 3.80 -0.88
C GLU A 412 2.52 4.41 0.52
N ILE A 413 2.26 5.72 0.66
CA ILE A 413 2.34 6.43 1.95
C ILE A 413 1.24 5.95 2.89
N TRP A 414 0.02 5.83 2.38
CA TRP A 414 -1.14 5.35 3.13
C TRP A 414 -0.91 3.94 3.68
N GLU A 415 -0.50 3.00 2.82
CA GLU A 415 -0.21 1.61 3.17
C GLU A 415 0.85 1.51 4.28
N ARG A 416 1.92 2.30 4.18
CA ARG A 416 2.97 2.35 5.21
C ARG A 416 2.48 2.93 6.55
N ARG A 417 1.49 3.83 6.52
CA ARG A 417 0.95 4.54 7.70
C ARG A 417 -0.36 3.96 8.23
N GLN A 418 -0.86 2.85 7.65
CA GLN A 418 -2.19 2.33 7.94
C GLN A 418 -2.45 2.09 9.45
N GLY A 419 -1.45 1.60 10.19
CA GLY A 419 -1.54 1.43 11.64
C GLY A 419 -1.69 2.76 12.41
N ASP A 420 -0.93 3.79 12.02
CA ASP A 420 -0.99 5.13 12.65
C ASP A 420 -2.33 5.81 12.33
N LEU A 421 -2.83 5.64 11.11
CA LEU A 421 -4.12 6.17 10.65
C LEU A 421 -5.29 5.51 11.42
N ALA A 422 -5.26 4.18 11.57
CA ALA A 422 -6.25 3.45 12.37
C ALA A 422 -6.22 3.90 13.83
N GLN A 423 -5.04 4.06 14.43
CA GLN A 423 -4.91 4.52 15.81
C GLN A 423 -5.43 5.94 16.03
N SER A 424 -5.20 6.84 15.07
CA SER A 424 -5.72 8.21 15.10
C SER A 424 -7.25 8.20 15.09
N MET A 425 -7.86 7.36 14.24
CA MET A 425 -9.30 7.20 14.16
C MET A 425 -9.92 6.63 15.43
N ILE A 426 -9.30 5.63 16.07
CA ILE A 426 -9.76 5.12 17.36
C ILE A 426 -9.82 6.25 18.40
N THR A 427 -8.82 7.14 18.38
CA THR A 427 -8.72 8.22 19.37
C THR A 427 -9.74 9.34 19.11
N GLU A 428 -9.81 9.84 17.88
CA GLU A 428 -10.66 10.99 17.54
C GLU A 428 -12.13 10.61 17.45
N THR A 429 -12.45 9.47 16.85
CA THR A 429 -13.84 9.11 16.53
C THR A 429 -14.47 8.14 17.52
N GLY A 430 -13.67 7.51 18.39
CA GLY A 430 -14.13 6.38 19.20
C GLY A 430 -14.43 5.12 18.37
N ALA A 431 -13.91 5.02 17.14
CA ALA A 431 -14.03 3.81 16.33
C ALA A 431 -13.42 2.60 17.05
N VAL A 432 -14.15 1.48 17.06
CA VAL A 432 -13.60 0.21 17.53
C VAL A 432 -12.50 -0.27 16.59
N ALA A 433 -11.53 -1.02 17.11
CA ALA A 433 -10.34 -1.47 16.37
C ALA A 433 -10.67 -2.14 15.02
N GLY A 434 -11.69 -3.00 14.97
CA GLY A 434 -12.13 -3.64 13.74
C GLY A 434 -12.60 -2.65 12.66
N LYS A 435 -13.38 -1.63 13.05
CA LYS A 435 -13.85 -0.58 12.14
C LYS A 435 -12.69 0.30 11.68
N ALA A 436 -11.79 0.69 12.59
CA ALA A 436 -10.64 1.52 12.24
C ALA A 436 -9.67 0.80 11.28
N GLY A 437 -9.42 -0.49 11.52
CA GLY A 437 -8.62 -1.33 10.63
C GLY A 437 -9.25 -1.51 9.25
N PHE A 438 -10.56 -1.80 9.20
CA PHE A 438 -11.33 -1.88 7.97
C PHE A 438 -11.26 -0.56 7.18
N GLU A 439 -11.59 0.56 7.82
CA GLU A 439 -11.63 1.86 7.14
C GLU A 439 -10.26 2.26 6.59
N ALA A 440 -9.20 2.08 7.39
CA ALA A 440 -7.84 2.37 6.93
C ALA A 440 -7.41 1.45 5.78
N GLY A 441 -7.83 0.18 5.75
CA GLY A 441 -7.58 -0.74 4.65
C GLY A 441 -8.33 -0.36 3.38
N TYR A 442 -9.64 -0.13 3.49
CA TYR A 442 -10.49 0.19 2.34
C TYR A 442 -10.10 1.52 1.65
N CYS A 443 -9.61 2.50 2.41
CA CYS A 443 -9.08 3.73 1.84
C CYS A 443 -7.90 3.53 0.88
N LEU A 444 -7.06 2.51 1.11
CA LEU A 444 -5.99 2.15 0.19
C LEU A 444 -6.56 1.71 -1.16
N GLU A 445 -7.66 0.95 -1.15
CA GLU A 445 -8.35 0.51 -2.36
C GLU A 445 -8.96 1.69 -3.11
N LEU A 446 -9.59 2.65 -2.40
CA LEU A 446 -10.10 3.90 -2.99
C LEU A 446 -9.00 4.70 -3.69
N ILE A 447 -7.84 4.89 -3.03
CA ILE A 447 -6.72 5.65 -3.59
C ILE A 447 -6.16 4.91 -4.83
N ARG A 448 -5.98 3.59 -4.75
CA ARG A 448 -5.50 2.77 -5.89
C ARG A 448 -6.48 2.80 -7.05
N GLN A 449 -7.78 2.71 -6.79
CA GLN A 449 -8.82 2.81 -7.83
C GLN A 449 -8.79 4.18 -8.50
N ALA A 450 -8.68 5.26 -7.71
CA ALA A 450 -8.62 6.63 -8.22
C ALA A 450 -7.43 6.84 -9.15
N ALA A 451 -6.28 6.21 -8.88
CA ALA A 451 -5.09 6.28 -9.74
C ALA A 451 -5.32 5.73 -11.16
N SER A 452 -6.33 4.87 -11.37
CA SER A 452 -6.69 4.34 -12.68
C SER A 452 -7.56 5.29 -13.52
N LEU A 453 -8.33 6.16 -12.87
CA LEU A 453 -9.29 7.05 -13.52
C LEU A 453 -8.71 7.99 -14.59
N PRO A 454 -7.49 8.56 -14.45
CA PRO A 454 -6.92 9.43 -15.48
C PRO A 454 -6.83 8.76 -16.86
N TYR A 455 -6.69 7.44 -16.90
CA TYR A 455 -6.61 6.64 -18.13
C TYR A 455 -7.97 6.19 -18.67
N GLN A 456 -9.03 6.29 -17.85
CA GLN A 456 -10.38 5.89 -18.23
C GLN A 456 -11.20 7.06 -18.81
N VAL A 457 -10.66 8.29 -18.77
CA VAL A 457 -11.32 9.46 -19.37
C VAL A 457 -11.25 9.35 -20.90
N SER A 458 -12.33 8.83 -21.49
CA SER A 458 -12.51 8.76 -22.93
C SER A 458 -13.35 9.92 -23.47
N GLY A 459 -13.11 10.26 -24.72
CA GLY A 459 -13.99 11.08 -25.54
C GLY A 459 -14.51 10.29 -26.74
N GLU A 460 -15.30 10.94 -27.58
CA GLU A 460 -15.88 10.33 -28.78
C GLU A 460 -15.55 11.16 -30.03
N VAL A 461 -15.34 10.49 -31.16
CA VAL A 461 -15.32 11.12 -32.48
C VAL A 461 -16.65 10.78 -33.15
N ALA A 462 -17.45 11.79 -33.45
CA ALA A 462 -18.79 11.63 -33.97
C ALA A 462 -18.90 12.17 -35.41
N PRO A 463 -19.73 11.54 -36.26
CA PRO A 463 -20.02 12.05 -37.59
C PRO A 463 -20.72 13.42 -37.52
N SER A 464 -20.69 14.13 -38.64
CA SER A 464 -21.36 15.43 -38.80
C SER A 464 -22.37 15.35 -39.93
N ASN A 465 -23.53 15.98 -39.76
CA ASN A 465 -24.51 16.21 -40.83
C ASN A 465 -24.07 17.31 -41.82
N VAL A 466 -22.98 18.02 -41.52
CA VAL A 466 -22.34 19.01 -42.40
C VAL A 466 -21.14 18.37 -43.08
N SER A 467 -21.07 18.43 -44.41
CA SER A 467 -19.93 17.93 -45.20
C SER A 467 -18.60 18.56 -44.79
N GLY A 468 -17.53 17.78 -44.85
CA GLY A 468 -16.18 18.22 -44.48
C GLY A 468 -16.07 18.67 -43.03
N LYS A 469 -16.80 18.03 -42.10
CA LYS A 469 -16.73 18.34 -40.66
C LYS A 469 -16.58 17.09 -39.81
N VAL A 470 -15.74 17.18 -38.78
CA VAL A 470 -15.57 16.14 -37.75
C VAL A 470 -15.91 16.72 -36.39
N ASN A 471 -16.66 15.97 -35.57
CA ASN A 471 -17.01 16.36 -34.21
C ASN A 471 -16.21 15.55 -33.20
N PHE A 472 -15.64 16.22 -32.20
CA PHE A 472 -14.96 15.64 -31.05
C PHE A 472 -15.74 15.96 -29.78
N PHE A 473 -16.14 14.95 -29.02
CA PHE A 473 -16.74 15.10 -27.69
C PHE A 473 -15.68 14.73 -26.65
N MET A 474 -15.06 15.75 -26.06
CA MET A 474 -13.95 15.59 -25.12
C MET A 474 -14.43 15.75 -23.69
N ARG A 475 -13.65 15.25 -22.72
CA ARG A 475 -13.85 15.55 -21.29
C ARG A 475 -12.72 16.41 -20.74
N LYS A 476 -13.07 17.39 -19.91
CA LYS A 476 -12.11 18.29 -19.22
C LYS A 476 -12.42 18.32 -17.71
N PRO A 477 -11.43 18.52 -16.83
CA PRO A 477 -11.70 18.69 -15.41
C PRO A 477 -12.67 19.87 -15.17
N VAL A 478 -13.53 19.77 -14.16
CA VAL A 478 -14.47 20.84 -13.76
C VAL A 478 -13.75 22.06 -13.16
N GLY A 479 -12.51 21.89 -12.70
CA GLY A 479 -11.68 22.96 -12.16
C GLY A 479 -11.48 22.82 -10.65
N VAL A 480 -12.26 23.55 -9.85
CA VAL A 480 -12.22 23.43 -8.38
C VAL A 480 -13.42 22.61 -7.90
N VAL A 481 -13.14 21.59 -7.09
CA VAL A 481 -14.14 20.78 -6.40
C VAL A 481 -14.16 21.16 -4.93
N SER A 482 -15.32 21.60 -4.45
CA SER A 482 -15.55 21.81 -3.02
C SER A 482 -16.03 20.50 -2.39
N VAL A 483 -15.29 19.97 -1.42
CA VAL A 483 -15.63 18.74 -0.70
C VAL A 483 -15.98 19.08 0.74
N ILE A 484 -17.14 18.63 1.20
CA ILE A 484 -17.58 18.74 2.60
C ILE A 484 -17.90 17.32 3.08
N SER A 485 -17.09 16.80 4.01
CA SER A 485 -17.17 15.40 4.46
C SER A 485 -17.70 15.26 5.91
N PRO A 486 -18.36 14.14 6.23
CA PRO A 486 -18.94 13.87 7.55
C PRO A 486 -17.93 13.16 8.48
N TRP A 487 -18.39 12.83 9.67
CA TRP A 487 -17.57 12.31 10.77
C TRP A 487 -17.57 10.78 10.93
N ASN A 488 -18.51 10.06 10.34
CA ASN A 488 -18.74 8.64 10.67
C ASN A 488 -17.72 7.69 10.01
N PHE A 489 -17.46 7.87 8.72
CA PHE A 489 -16.35 7.21 8.02
C PHE A 489 -15.47 8.30 7.39
N PRO A 490 -14.74 9.05 8.22
CA PRO A 490 -14.17 10.32 7.83
C PRO A 490 -13.05 10.18 6.78
N PHE A 491 -12.31 9.06 6.75
CA PHE A 491 -11.33 8.82 5.69
C PHE A 491 -12.01 8.38 4.40
N ILE A 492 -12.90 7.39 4.46
CA ILE A 492 -13.57 6.84 3.25
C ILE A 492 -14.34 7.94 2.54
N LEU A 493 -15.20 8.66 3.27
CA LEU A 493 -16.12 9.62 2.68
C LEU A 493 -15.40 10.87 2.18
N THR A 494 -14.25 11.20 2.78
CA THR A 494 -13.34 12.23 2.25
C THR A 494 -12.66 11.74 0.98
N LEU A 495 -11.96 10.60 1.02
CA LEU A 495 -11.14 10.10 -0.09
C LEU A 495 -11.98 9.69 -1.29
N ARG A 496 -13.23 9.26 -1.08
CA ARG A 496 -14.19 8.95 -2.15
C ARG A 496 -14.46 10.14 -3.07
N ALA A 497 -14.34 11.37 -2.58
CA ALA A 497 -14.43 12.57 -3.41
C ALA A 497 -13.06 13.13 -3.76
N VAL A 498 -12.17 13.26 -2.77
CA VAL A 498 -10.86 13.93 -2.93
C VAL A 498 -9.97 13.17 -3.91
N ALA A 499 -9.76 11.87 -3.73
CA ALA A 499 -8.83 11.10 -4.55
C ALA A 499 -9.23 11.08 -6.05
N PRO A 500 -10.48 10.78 -6.43
CA PRO A 500 -10.87 10.83 -7.84
C PRO A 500 -10.89 12.25 -8.41
N ALA A 501 -11.31 13.27 -7.64
CA ALA A 501 -11.26 14.66 -8.12
C ALA A 501 -9.83 15.09 -8.46
N LEU A 502 -8.87 14.81 -7.57
CA LEU A 502 -7.45 15.05 -7.80
C LEU A 502 -6.92 14.27 -9.01
N ALA A 503 -7.21 12.96 -9.08
CA ALA A 503 -6.78 12.12 -10.20
C ALA A 503 -7.29 12.64 -11.55
N LEU A 504 -8.53 13.11 -11.59
CA LEU A 504 -9.17 13.66 -12.79
C LEU A 504 -8.71 15.08 -13.14
N GLY A 505 -7.75 15.65 -12.41
CA GLY A 505 -7.11 16.92 -12.74
C GLY A 505 -7.80 18.15 -12.15
N ASN A 506 -8.60 17.97 -11.10
CA ASN A 506 -9.22 19.08 -10.37
C ASN A 506 -8.37 19.49 -9.17
N ALA A 507 -8.43 20.76 -8.79
CA ALA A 507 -8.03 21.21 -7.47
C ALA A 507 -9.19 21.03 -6.48
N VAL A 508 -8.88 20.81 -5.21
CA VAL A 508 -9.86 20.48 -4.17
C VAL A 508 -9.73 21.44 -2.99
N VAL A 509 -10.88 21.90 -2.49
CA VAL A 509 -10.99 22.54 -1.18
C VAL A 509 -11.86 21.64 -0.30
N LEU A 510 -11.27 21.11 0.76
CA LEU A 510 -11.89 20.17 1.68
C LEU A 510 -12.21 20.85 3.00
N LYS A 511 -13.47 20.74 3.45
CA LYS A 511 -13.89 21.06 4.82
C LYS A 511 -14.36 19.77 5.51
N PRO A 512 -13.52 19.12 6.33
CA PRO A 512 -13.95 17.96 7.08
C PRO A 512 -14.99 18.35 8.14
N SER A 513 -15.65 17.35 8.72
CA SER A 513 -16.49 17.58 9.90
C SER A 513 -15.64 18.14 11.04
N GLU A 514 -16.21 19.09 11.77
CA GLU A 514 -15.65 19.66 12.99
C GLU A 514 -15.54 18.65 14.15
N GLU A 515 -16.22 17.51 14.04
CA GLU A 515 -16.10 16.38 15.00
C GLU A 515 -14.92 15.46 14.65
N THR A 516 -14.39 15.54 13.42
CA THR A 516 -13.27 14.71 12.94
C THR A 516 -12.31 15.47 12.04
N PRO A 517 -11.80 16.65 12.45
CA PRO A 517 -10.98 17.49 11.59
C PRO A 517 -9.62 16.87 11.24
N ILE A 518 -9.03 16.07 12.13
CA ILE A 518 -7.71 15.47 11.96
C ILE A 518 -7.79 14.32 10.96
N VAL A 519 -8.54 13.26 11.25
CA VAL A 519 -8.69 12.11 10.34
C VAL A 519 -9.49 12.49 9.10
N GLY A 520 -10.51 13.33 9.22
CA GLY A 520 -11.35 13.71 8.09
C GLY A 520 -10.66 14.61 7.06
N GLY A 521 -9.52 15.22 7.37
CA GLY A 521 -8.87 16.12 6.41
C GLY A 521 -7.38 16.35 6.61
N LEU A 522 -6.92 16.64 7.83
CA LEU A 522 -5.51 17.03 8.02
C LEU A 522 -4.55 15.86 7.75
N LEU A 523 -4.85 14.65 8.21
CA LEU A 523 -4.04 13.47 7.87
C LEU A 523 -4.12 13.11 6.38
N VAL A 524 -5.23 13.43 5.72
CA VAL A 524 -5.34 13.30 4.26
C VAL A 524 -4.41 14.29 3.56
N ALA A 525 -4.37 15.56 3.99
CA ALA A 525 -3.45 16.56 3.49
C ALA A 525 -1.98 16.15 3.67
N GLU A 526 -1.62 15.65 4.85
CA GLU A 526 -0.28 15.12 5.11
C GLU A 526 0.15 14.03 4.13
N VAL A 527 -0.75 13.09 3.83
CA VAL A 527 -0.46 11.99 2.89
C VAL A 527 -0.23 12.53 1.47
N PHE A 528 -1.07 13.45 1.01
CA PHE A 528 -0.93 14.03 -0.33
C PHE A 528 0.24 15.02 -0.44
N GLU A 529 0.57 15.75 0.63
CA GLU A 529 1.77 16.56 0.74
C GLU A 529 3.03 15.68 0.60
N GLU A 530 3.12 14.60 1.38
CA GLU A 530 4.23 13.64 1.31
C GLU A 530 4.31 12.96 -0.07
N ALA A 531 3.17 12.77 -0.75
CA ALA A 531 3.12 12.22 -2.11
C ALA A 531 3.67 13.18 -3.19
N GLY A 532 3.91 14.44 -2.83
CA GLY A 532 4.36 15.49 -3.74
C GLY A 532 3.22 16.09 -4.57
N LEU A 533 2.00 16.13 -4.04
CA LEU A 533 0.91 16.89 -4.66
C LEU A 533 1.31 18.37 -4.74
N PRO A 534 1.16 19.05 -5.90
CA PRO A 534 1.59 20.44 -6.03
C PRO A 534 0.86 21.38 -5.07
N PRO A 535 1.54 22.46 -4.61
CA PRO A 535 0.92 23.50 -3.79
C PRO A 535 -0.41 24.01 -4.36
N GLY A 536 -1.38 24.20 -3.47
CA GLY A 536 -2.69 24.73 -3.79
C GLY A 536 -3.65 23.78 -4.49
N VAL A 537 -3.21 22.58 -4.90
CA VAL A 537 -4.08 21.57 -5.52
C VAL A 537 -5.01 20.92 -4.49
N LEU A 538 -4.56 20.72 -3.25
CA LEU A 538 -5.42 20.34 -2.12
C LEU A 538 -5.30 21.41 -1.02
N ASN A 539 -6.43 21.90 -0.55
CA ASN A 539 -6.52 22.83 0.57
C ASN A 539 -7.53 22.31 1.58
N VAL A 540 -7.18 22.27 2.87
CA VAL A 540 -8.02 21.78 3.95
C VAL A 540 -8.33 22.91 4.92
N VAL A 541 -9.62 23.16 5.11
CA VAL A 541 -10.17 24.24 5.94
C VAL A 541 -10.97 23.63 7.08
N THR A 542 -10.47 23.75 8.30
CA THR A 542 -11.16 23.32 9.53
C THR A 542 -11.83 24.51 10.19
N CYS A 543 -13.06 24.36 10.68
CA CYS A 543 -13.79 25.43 11.35
C CYS A 543 -14.67 24.87 12.49
N PRO A 544 -14.92 25.65 13.55
CA PRO A 544 -15.82 25.24 14.62
C PRO A 544 -17.27 25.16 14.13
N ARG A 545 -18.10 24.40 14.84
CA ARG A 545 -19.54 24.23 14.52
C ARG A 545 -20.28 25.54 14.22
N ALA A 546 -19.99 26.61 14.97
CA ALA A 546 -20.61 27.92 14.79
C ALA A 546 -20.30 28.58 13.43
N GLU A 547 -19.22 28.19 12.75
CA GLU A 547 -18.80 28.75 11.47
C GLU A 547 -19.06 27.82 10.28
N VAL A 548 -19.51 26.58 10.51
CA VAL A 548 -19.72 25.57 9.46
C VAL A 548 -20.64 26.08 8.35
N GLU A 549 -21.73 26.76 8.70
CA GLU A 549 -22.65 27.32 7.69
C GLU A 549 -22.00 28.45 6.89
N ALA A 550 -21.37 29.42 7.55
CA ALA A 550 -20.77 30.57 6.88
C ALA A 550 -19.57 30.17 5.99
N VAL A 551 -18.74 29.23 6.45
CA VAL A 551 -17.62 28.66 5.66
C VAL A 551 -18.16 27.82 4.49
N GLY A 552 -19.16 26.97 4.74
CA GLY A 552 -19.81 26.17 3.72
C GLY A 552 -20.43 27.03 2.61
N ASP A 553 -21.03 28.16 2.98
CA ASP A 553 -21.63 29.11 2.03
C ASP A 553 -20.61 29.67 1.05
N VAL A 554 -19.41 30.03 1.51
CA VAL A 554 -18.32 30.46 0.61
C VAL A 554 -17.93 29.34 -0.32
N MET A 555 -17.74 28.13 0.21
CA MET A 555 -17.32 26.97 -0.55
C MET A 555 -18.35 26.51 -1.60
N VAL A 556 -19.64 26.84 -1.41
CA VAL A 556 -20.68 26.63 -2.42
C VAL A 556 -20.82 27.82 -3.36
N ALA A 557 -20.77 29.06 -2.88
CA ALA A 557 -21.11 30.25 -3.68
C ALA A 557 -19.95 30.76 -4.55
N HIS A 558 -18.69 30.53 -4.17
CA HIS A 558 -17.54 31.15 -4.82
C HIS A 558 -17.41 30.80 -6.32
N PRO A 559 -17.23 31.78 -7.24
CA PRO A 559 -17.27 31.55 -8.69
C PRO A 559 -16.25 30.54 -9.25
N ALA A 560 -15.13 30.34 -8.56
CA ALA A 560 -14.11 29.38 -8.99
C ALA A 560 -14.52 27.90 -8.83
N VAL A 561 -15.52 27.61 -7.98
CA VAL A 561 -16.01 26.25 -7.69
C VAL A 561 -16.90 25.77 -8.82
N GLY A 562 -16.52 24.65 -9.43
CA GLY A 562 -17.28 24.01 -10.51
C GLY A 562 -18.24 22.93 -10.01
N VAL A 563 -17.83 22.16 -8.99
CA VAL A 563 -18.64 21.08 -8.40
C VAL A 563 -18.58 21.14 -6.88
N VAL A 564 -19.72 20.88 -6.23
CA VAL A 564 -19.81 20.65 -4.79
C VAL A 564 -20.08 19.17 -4.54
N SER A 565 -19.26 18.52 -3.71
CA SER A 565 -19.47 17.16 -3.23
C SER A 565 -19.72 17.22 -1.73
N PHE A 566 -20.91 16.82 -1.30
CA PHE A 566 -21.32 16.82 0.09
C PHE A 566 -21.82 15.45 0.52
N THR A 567 -21.38 15.01 1.68
CA THR A 567 -21.95 13.84 2.36
C THR A 567 -22.38 14.24 3.77
N GLY A 568 -23.61 13.92 4.15
CA GLY A 568 -24.16 14.29 5.45
C GLY A 568 -25.68 14.16 5.54
N SER A 569 -26.32 14.98 6.37
CA SER A 569 -27.77 14.91 6.57
C SER A 569 -28.57 15.42 5.37
N THR A 570 -29.76 14.86 5.14
CA THR A 570 -30.68 15.31 4.08
C THR A 570 -31.03 16.78 4.21
N ALA A 571 -31.30 17.27 5.44
CA ALA A 571 -31.67 18.66 5.68
C ALA A 571 -30.54 19.64 5.29
N THR A 572 -29.29 19.31 5.62
CA THR A 572 -28.13 20.12 5.19
C THR A 572 -27.93 20.03 3.67
N GLY A 573 -28.06 18.83 3.09
CA GLY A 573 -27.93 18.61 1.65
C GLY A 573 -28.93 19.43 0.83
N GLN A 574 -30.20 19.51 1.26
CA GLN A 574 -31.24 20.33 0.62
C GLN A 574 -30.87 21.81 0.62
N LYS A 575 -30.42 22.36 1.76
CA LYS A 575 -29.96 23.75 1.86
C LYS A 575 -28.78 24.02 0.91
N LEU A 576 -27.82 23.10 0.82
CA LEU A 576 -26.69 23.22 -0.10
C LEU A 576 -27.12 23.13 -1.56
N ALA A 577 -28.10 22.27 -1.89
CA ALA A 577 -28.66 22.15 -3.23
C ALA A 577 -29.35 23.44 -3.68
N GLU A 578 -30.16 24.05 -2.82
CA GLU A 578 -30.81 25.35 -3.08
C GLU A 578 -29.76 26.43 -3.36
N LYS A 579 -28.70 26.50 -2.56
CA LYS A 579 -27.60 27.45 -2.74
C LYS A 579 -26.82 27.18 -4.02
N ALA A 580 -26.47 25.92 -4.30
CA ALA A 580 -25.77 25.53 -5.53
C ALA A 580 -26.60 25.87 -6.78
N GLY A 581 -27.92 25.68 -6.72
CA GLY A 581 -28.86 26.03 -7.79
C GLY A 581 -28.86 27.52 -8.12
N ARG A 582 -28.74 28.41 -7.12
CA ARG A 582 -28.59 29.87 -7.35
C ARG A 582 -27.34 30.23 -8.16
N HIS A 583 -26.33 29.36 -8.17
CA HIS A 583 -25.07 29.54 -8.89
C HIS A 583 -24.90 28.58 -10.08
N LEU A 584 -25.94 27.80 -10.41
CA LEU A 584 -25.92 26.78 -11.47
C LEU A 584 -24.76 25.78 -11.34
N LYS A 585 -24.40 25.41 -10.10
CA LYS A 585 -23.31 24.47 -9.83
C LYS A 585 -23.83 23.06 -9.76
N ARG A 586 -23.09 22.14 -10.40
CA ARG A 586 -23.32 20.70 -10.21
C ARG A 586 -23.02 20.35 -8.76
N ILE A 587 -23.93 19.61 -8.13
CA ILE A 587 -23.78 19.12 -6.77
C ILE A 587 -23.98 17.61 -6.74
N VAL A 588 -23.15 16.93 -5.96
CA VAL A 588 -23.30 15.51 -5.63
C VAL A 588 -23.55 15.42 -4.14
N LEU A 589 -24.65 14.75 -3.81
CA LEU A 589 -25.20 14.67 -2.48
C LEU A 589 -25.34 13.21 -2.11
N GLU A 590 -24.58 12.80 -1.09
CA GLU A 590 -24.73 11.51 -0.44
C GLU A 590 -25.40 11.73 0.91
N LEU A 591 -26.71 11.54 0.94
CA LEU A 591 -27.56 11.85 2.09
C LEU A 591 -28.04 10.52 2.70
N GLY A 592 -28.21 10.50 4.01
CA GLY A 592 -28.51 9.31 4.82
C GLY A 592 -29.62 8.38 4.31
N GLY A 593 -29.85 7.28 5.03
CA GLY A 593 -30.71 6.20 4.56
C GLY A 593 -31.71 5.70 5.59
N LYS A 594 -32.66 4.92 5.08
CA LYS A 594 -33.54 4.05 5.87
C LYS A 594 -33.52 2.63 5.30
N SER A 595 -32.31 2.10 5.14
CA SER A 595 -32.06 0.88 4.36
C SER A 595 -32.83 -0.32 4.91
N PRO A 596 -33.67 -0.98 4.08
CA PRO A 596 -34.35 -2.20 4.45
C PRO A 596 -33.46 -3.43 4.21
N LEU A 597 -33.58 -4.43 5.08
CA LEU A 597 -33.16 -5.81 4.83
C LEU A 597 -34.41 -6.68 4.76
N ILE A 598 -34.74 -7.19 3.57
CA ILE A 598 -35.86 -8.08 3.34
C ILE A 598 -35.39 -9.53 3.56
N VAL A 599 -36.16 -10.30 4.32
CA VAL A 599 -35.89 -11.72 4.59
C VAL A 599 -37.12 -12.53 4.18
N LEU A 600 -37.00 -13.30 3.09
CA LEU A 600 -38.09 -14.13 2.56
C LEU A 600 -38.18 -15.47 3.31
N GLN A 601 -39.31 -16.15 3.21
CA GLN A 601 -39.58 -17.41 3.93
C GLN A 601 -38.58 -18.54 3.60
N ASP A 602 -37.95 -18.49 2.43
CA ASP A 602 -36.96 -19.46 1.94
C ASP A 602 -35.52 -19.01 2.23
N ALA A 603 -35.32 -17.90 2.94
CA ALA A 603 -34.01 -17.38 3.30
C ALA A 603 -33.22 -18.35 4.20
N ASP A 604 -31.91 -18.40 3.99
CA ASP A 604 -30.98 -18.91 4.99
C ASP A 604 -31.04 -18.01 6.24
N LEU A 605 -31.54 -18.59 7.34
CA LEU A 605 -31.76 -17.88 8.59
C LEU A 605 -30.45 -17.42 9.24
N ASP A 606 -29.39 -18.23 9.17
CA ASP A 606 -28.10 -17.89 9.78
C ASP A 606 -27.42 -16.73 9.04
N LEU A 607 -27.53 -16.75 7.71
CA LEU A 607 -27.12 -15.62 6.86
C LEU A 607 -27.93 -14.37 7.18
N ALA A 608 -29.27 -14.48 7.25
CA ALA A 608 -30.15 -13.35 7.53
C ALA A 608 -29.83 -12.70 8.90
N VAL A 609 -29.64 -13.50 9.95
CA VAL A 609 -29.27 -13.01 11.29
C VAL A 609 -27.90 -12.33 11.26
N SER A 610 -26.93 -12.86 10.52
CA SER A 610 -25.59 -12.29 10.41
C SER A 610 -25.58 -10.97 9.64
N ALA A 611 -26.24 -10.93 8.48
CA ALA A 611 -26.39 -9.73 7.66
C ALA A 611 -27.15 -8.62 8.40
N ALA A 612 -28.19 -8.98 9.16
CA ALA A 612 -28.96 -8.07 10.00
C ALA A 612 -28.10 -7.49 11.13
N ALA A 613 -27.41 -8.34 11.90
CA ALA A 613 -26.60 -7.90 13.04
C ALA A 613 -25.42 -7.02 12.59
N PHE A 614 -24.69 -7.43 11.55
CA PHE A 614 -23.61 -6.63 10.98
C PHE A 614 -24.14 -5.28 10.47
N GLY A 615 -25.17 -5.31 9.61
CA GLY A 615 -25.69 -4.11 8.97
C GLY A 615 -26.35 -3.12 9.93
N ALA A 616 -26.92 -3.57 11.04
CA ALA A 616 -27.56 -2.71 12.03
C ALA A 616 -26.59 -2.13 13.06
N PHE A 617 -25.54 -2.87 13.44
CA PHE A 617 -24.74 -2.54 14.62
C PHE A 617 -23.25 -2.28 14.34
N PHE A 618 -22.73 -2.58 13.15
CA PHE A 618 -21.38 -2.16 12.78
C PHE A 618 -21.26 -0.63 12.91
N HIS A 619 -20.17 -0.17 13.51
CA HIS A 619 -19.96 1.23 13.88
C HIS A 619 -21.16 1.87 14.64
N GLN A 620 -21.76 1.12 15.55
CA GLN A 620 -22.94 1.52 16.32
C GLN A 620 -24.12 1.97 15.44
N GLY A 621 -24.25 1.44 14.22
CA GLY A 621 -25.31 1.86 13.29
C GLY A 621 -25.17 3.31 12.79
N GLN A 622 -24.03 3.97 13.03
CA GLN A 622 -23.72 5.32 12.53
C GLN A 622 -23.23 5.24 11.07
N ILE A 623 -24.02 4.57 10.22
CA ILE A 623 -23.70 4.32 8.82
C ILE A 623 -24.92 4.76 8.01
N CYS A 624 -24.73 5.56 6.95
CA CYS A 624 -25.83 5.99 6.09
C CYS A 624 -26.59 4.81 5.47
N MET A 625 -25.89 3.70 5.23
CA MET A 625 -26.46 2.47 4.66
C MET A 625 -26.98 1.49 5.72
N ALA A 626 -26.89 1.81 7.02
CA ALA A 626 -27.20 0.87 8.09
C ALA A 626 -28.59 0.23 7.92
N VAL A 627 -28.68 -1.06 8.27
CA VAL A 627 -29.96 -1.76 8.35
C VAL A 627 -30.75 -1.14 9.49
N THR A 628 -31.78 -0.39 9.13
CA THR A 628 -32.67 0.27 10.11
C THR A 628 -34.04 -0.37 10.17
N ARG A 629 -34.40 -1.15 9.15
CA ARG A 629 -35.66 -1.90 9.03
C ARG A 629 -35.37 -3.31 8.52
N ILE A 630 -35.75 -4.32 9.29
CA ILE A 630 -35.74 -5.72 8.87
C ILE A 630 -37.18 -6.09 8.55
N LEU A 631 -37.46 -6.41 7.29
CA LEU A 631 -38.78 -6.79 6.80
C LEU A 631 -38.76 -8.31 6.58
N VAL A 632 -39.38 -9.07 7.48
CA VAL A 632 -39.26 -10.53 7.51
C VAL A 632 -40.61 -11.19 7.28
N GLU A 633 -40.69 -12.14 6.35
CA GLU A 633 -41.93 -12.90 6.14
C GLU A 633 -42.33 -13.66 7.42
N ALA A 634 -43.61 -13.60 7.77
CA ALA A 634 -44.14 -14.05 9.06
C ALA A 634 -43.65 -15.44 9.54
N PRO A 635 -43.50 -16.47 8.67
CA PRO A 635 -42.99 -17.77 9.10
C PRO A 635 -41.59 -17.77 9.74
N LEU A 636 -40.73 -16.80 9.39
CA LEU A 636 -39.37 -16.70 9.95
C LEU A 636 -39.22 -15.63 11.04
N ALA A 637 -40.25 -14.81 11.28
CA ALA A 637 -40.15 -13.63 12.14
C ALA A 637 -39.71 -13.95 13.57
N ASP A 638 -40.33 -14.94 14.22
CA ASP A 638 -40.03 -15.30 15.61
C ASP A 638 -38.63 -15.93 15.75
N SER A 639 -38.26 -16.82 14.83
CA SER A 639 -36.95 -17.47 14.82
C SER A 639 -35.83 -16.46 14.58
N LEU A 640 -36.01 -15.55 13.62
CA LEU A 640 -35.05 -14.48 13.33
C LEU A 640 -34.94 -13.50 14.51
N ALA A 641 -36.07 -13.10 15.11
CA ALA A 641 -36.07 -12.22 16.27
C ALA A 641 -35.31 -12.82 17.45
N SER A 642 -35.56 -14.10 17.77
CA SER A 642 -34.89 -14.81 18.86
C SER A 642 -33.37 -14.90 18.65
N GLN A 643 -32.94 -15.35 17.47
CA GLN A 643 -31.51 -15.49 17.17
C GLN A 643 -30.78 -14.14 17.05
N LEU A 644 -31.45 -13.12 16.49
CA LEU A 644 -30.90 -11.77 16.43
C LEU A 644 -30.71 -11.20 17.84
N VAL A 645 -31.68 -11.36 18.73
CA VAL A 645 -31.58 -10.93 20.13
C VAL A 645 -30.38 -11.59 20.82
N GLU A 646 -30.20 -12.90 20.68
CA GLU A 646 -29.06 -13.62 21.25
C GLU A 646 -27.73 -13.10 20.69
N LYS A 647 -27.63 -12.90 19.38
CA LYS A 647 -26.42 -12.34 18.74
C LYS A 647 -26.14 -10.92 19.25
N VAL A 648 -27.17 -10.09 19.42
CA VAL A 648 -27.05 -8.72 19.92
C VAL A 648 -26.61 -8.67 21.38
N ARG A 649 -27.11 -9.57 22.24
CA ARG A 649 -26.67 -9.69 23.64
C ARG A 649 -25.18 -10.03 23.76
N GLY A 650 -24.62 -10.72 22.77
CA GLY A 650 -23.19 -11.04 22.70
C GLY A 650 -22.29 -9.88 22.29
N LEU A 651 -22.83 -8.75 21.82
CA LEU A 651 -22.03 -7.61 21.35
C LEU A 651 -21.47 -6.82 22.54
N LYS A 652 -20.15 -6.92 22.75
CA LYS A 652 -19.46 -6.17 23.79
C LYS A 652 -19.45 -4.68 23.49
N MET A 653 -20.02 -3.89 24.39
CA MET A 653 -19.94 -2.43 24.40
C MET A 653 -18.88 -1.95 25.39
N GLY A 654 -18.03 -0.99 25.01
CA GLY A 654 -16.99 -0.52 25.91
C GLY A 654 -15.86 0.29 25.24
N ASP A 655 -14.67 0.20 25.81
CA ASP A 655 -13.50 0.96 25.34
C ASP A 655 -13.15 0.56 23.90
N PRO A 656 -13.12 1.52 22.95
CA PRO A 656 -12.80 1.23 21.55
C PRO A 656 -11.37 0.70 21.32
N ARG A 657 -10.48 0.84 22.30
CA ARG A 657 -9.10 0.32 22.28
C ARG A 657 -9.02 -1.17 22.63
N ASP A 658 -10.05 -1.72 23.26
CA ASP A 658 -10.14 -3.15 23.53
C ASP A 658 -10.49 -3.89 22.23
N PRO A 659 -9.67 -4.84 21.76
CA PRO A 659 -9.89 -5.54 20.50
C PRO A 659 -11.17 -6.38 20.47
N HIS A 660 -11.80 -6.66 21.62
CA HIS A 660 -13.05 -7.40 21.70
C HIS A 660 -14.29 -6.50 21.74
N THR A 661 -14.15 -5.17 21.78
CA THR A 661 -15.28 -4.24 21.74
C THR A 661 -15.89 -4.22 20.34
N ALA A 662 -17.19 -4.48 20.27
CA ALA A 662 -17.99 -4.38 19.04
C ALA A 662 -18.71 -3.02 18.93
N ILE A 663 -19.07 -2.42 20.06
CA ILE A 663 -19.87 -1.19 20.15
C ILE A 663 -19.10 -0.11 20.91
N GLY A 664 -18.66 0.92 20.18
CA GLY A 664 -18.01 2.12 20.72
C GLY A 664 -18.99 3.20 21.20
N PRO A 665 -18.51 4.41 21.54
CA PRO A 665 -19.35 5.55 21.90
C PRO A 665 -20.14 6.10 20.70
N ILE A 666 -21.23 6.81 20.98
CA ILE A 666 -21.95 7.65 20.02
C ILE A 666 -21.17 8.95 19.82
N THR A 667 -21.09 9.46 18.59
CA THR A 667 -20.15 10.54 18.25
C THR A 667 -20.30 11.82 19.09
N SER A 668 -21.51 12.17 19.51
CA SER A 668 -21.78 13.43 20.22
C SER A 668 -22.99 13.32 21.13
N PRO A 669 -23.10 14.17 22.17
CA PRO A 669 -24.26 14.21 23.06
C PRO A 669 -25.58 14.48 22.32
N ALA A 670 -25.56 15.33 21.29
CA ALA A 670 -26.75 15.63 20.48
C ALA A 670 -27.23 14.40 19.70
N GLN A 671 -26.31 13.60 19.17
CA GLN A 671 -26.65 12.36 18.47
C GLN A 671 -27.19 11.30 19.44
N LEU A 672 -26.61 11.18 20.65
CA LEU A 672 -27.12 10.30 21.69
C LEU A 672 -28.56 10.66 22.09
N ALA A 673 -28.82 11.96 22.32
CA ALA A 673 -30.16 12.46 22.67
C ALA A 673 -31.19 12.17 21.56
N LYS A 674 -30.79 12.29 20.28
CA LYS A 674 -31.65 11.92 19.15
C LYS A 674 -32.01 10.43 19.18
N ILE A 675 -31.03 9.56 19.42
CA ILE A 675 -31.24 8.10 19.49
C ILE A 675 -32.21 7.77 20.65
N GLN A 676 -31.97 8.31 21.84
CA GLN A 676 -32.87 8.16 23.00
C GLN A 676 -34.30 8.59 22.66
N ALA A 677 -34.47 9.79 22.10
CA ALA A 677 -35.79 10.31 21.76
C ALA A 677 -36.54 9.46 20.72
N HIS A 678 -35.82 8.83 19.77
CA HIS A 678 -36.44 7.91 18.80
C HIS A 678 -36.93 6.62 19.46
N VAL A 679 -36.17 6.07 20.41
CA VAL A 679 -36.54 4.85 21.14
C VAL A 679 -37.69 5.13 22.11
N GLU A 680 -37.62 6.24 22.85
CA GLU A 680 -38.68 6.68 23.76
C GLU A 680 -40.01 6.93 23.03
N ASP A 681 -39.97 7.63 21.89
CA ASP A 681 -41.14 7.86 21.04
C ASP A 681 -41.78 6.55 20.57
N ALA A 682 -40.94 5.60 20.12
CA ALA A 682 -41.42 4.30 19.65
C ALA A 682 -42.10 3.51 20.78
N VAL A 683 -41.47 3.42 21.95
CA VAL A 683 -42.01 2.70 23.11
C VAL A 683 -43.29 3.37 23.62
N ALA A 684 -43.33 4.69 23.72
CA ALA A 684 -44.52 5.45 24.13
C ALA A 684 -45.73 5.22 23.19
N LYS A 685 -45.46 4.88 21.92
CA LYS A 685 -46.47 4.59 20.89
C LYS A 685 -46.72 3.10 20.68
N GLY A 686 -46.20 2.24 21.56
CA GLY A 686 -46.52 0.81 21.59
C GLY A 686 -45.50 -0.13 20.94
N ALA A 687 -44.32 0.36 20.52
CA ALA A 687 -43.23 -0.54 20.13
C ALA A 687 -42.75 -1.35 21.33
N LYS A 688 -42.30 -2.58 21.07
CA LYS A 688 -41.73 -3.45 22.09
C LYS A 688 -40.21 -3.51 21.95
N LEU A 689 -39.51 -3.36 23.07
CA LEU A 689 -38.08 -3.60 23.17
C LEU A 689 -37.82 -5.11 23.29
N LEU A 690 -37.15 -5.70 22.30
CA LEU A 690 -36.71 -7.10 22.39
C LEU A 690 -35.37 -7.21 23.14
N VAL A 691 -34.50 -6.20 22.97
CA VAL A 691 -33.22 -6.05 23.67
C VAL A 691 -32.77 -4.58 23.63
N GLY A 692 -31.96 -4.16 24.60
CA GLY A 692 -31.33 -2.84 24.66
C GLY A 692 -32.27 -1.72 25.12
N GLY A 693 -32.06 -0.52 24.57
CA GLY A 693 -32.88 0.66 24.80
C GLY A 693 -32.37 1.62 25.87
N ARG A 694 -31.17 1.39 26.42
CA ARG A 694 -30.58 2.26 27.45
C ARG A 694 -29.28 2.89 26.98
N SER A 695 -29.02 4.08 27.48
CA SER A 695 -27.74 4.78 27.33
C SER A 695 -26.92 4.69 28.61
N HIS A 696 -25.60 4.61 28.48
CA HIS A 696 -24.65 4.71 29.59
C HIS A 696 -23.56 5.69 29.23
N ALA A 697 -23.53 6.87 29.88
CA ALA A 697 -22.68 7.98 29.45
C ALA A 697 -22.83 8.26 27.95
N GLN A 698 -21.75 8.25 27.17
CA GLN A 698 -21.76 8.50 25.72
C GLN A 698 -22.06 7.24 24.88
N TYR A 699 -22.47 6.13 25.51
CA TYR A 699 -22.75 4.86 24.85
C TYR A 699 -24.27 4.58 24.79
N PHE A 700 -24.71 3.83 23.79
CA PHE A 700 -26.10 3.40 23.65
C PHE A 700 -26.15 1.90 23.36
N GLU A 701 -26.96 1.16 24.12
CA GLU A 701 -27.11 -0.29 23.96
C GLU A 701 -27.68 -0.63 22.58
N PRO A 702 -27.09 -1.62 21.87
CA PRO A 702 -27.71 -2.20 20.68
C PRO A 702 -29.16 -2.58 20.92
N THR A 703 -30.07 -2.00 20.13
CA THR A 703 -31.50 -2.04 20.39
C THR A 703 -32.25 -2.65 19.21
N VAL A 704 -33.08 -3.65 19.50
CA VAL A 704 -34.01 -4.24 18.53
C VAL A 704 -35.43 -3.93 18.99
N LEU A 705 -36.17 -3.21 18.14
CA LEU A 705 -37.58 -2.89 18.33
C LEU A 705 -38.45 -3.79 17.47
N THR A 706 -39.62 -4.17 17.97
CA THR A 706 -40.70 -4.74 17.16
C THR A 706 -42.00 -3.99 17.39
N ALA A 707 -43.06 -4.34 16.65
CA ALA A 707 -44.33 -3.62 16.61
C ALA A 707 -44.15 -2.14 16.23
N VAL A 708 -43.17 -1.83 15.37
CA VAL A 708 -42.94 -0.47 14.89
C VAL A 708 -43.97 -0.11 13.83
N THR A 709 -44.63 1.05 13.98
CA THR A 709 -45.69 1.52 13.08
C THR A 709 -45.34 2.89 12.48
N PRO A 710 -46.02 3.32 11.39
CA PRO A 710 -45.82 4.64 10.79
C PRO A 710 -46.05 5.83 11.74
N ALA A 711 -46.75 5.64 12.86
CA ALA A 711 -46.93 6.70 13.86
C ALA A 711 -45.64 7.06 14.61
N MET A 712 -44.60 6.20 14.54
CA MET A 712 -43.36 6.32 15.29
C MET A 712 -42.29 7.03 14.48
N ARG A 713 -41.52 7.91 15.13
CA ARG A 713 -40.45 8.69 14.48
C ARG A 713 -39.39 7.78 13.87
N CYS A 714 -39.01 6.72 14.57
CA CYS A 714 -38.03 5.75 14.10
C CYS A 714 -38.48 4.94 12.87
N TYR A 715 -39.74 5.04 12.44
CA TYR A 715 -40.20 4.46 11.18
C TYR A 715 -39.77 5.30 9.97
N HIS A 716 -39.97 6.62 10.04
CA HIS A 716 -39.72 7.55 8.93
C HIS A 716 -38.34 8.24 9.00
N GLU A 717 -37.87 8.56 10.20
CA GLU A 717 -36.62 9.28 10.41
C GLU A 717 -35.41 8.32 10.46
N GLU A 718 -34.28 8.77 9.91
CA GLU A 718 -32.99 8.11 10.11
C GLU A 718 -32.54 8.32 11.57
N THR A 719 -32.39 7.23 12.32
CA THR A 719 -31.93 7.27 13.72
C THR A 719 -30.42 7.54 13.79
N PHE A 720 -29.64 6.94 12.89
CA PHE A 720 -28.17 7.03 12.83
C PHE A 720 -27.48 6.60 14.14
N GLY A 721 -27.87 5.42 14.63
CA GLY A 721 -27.43 4.85 15.89
C GLY A 721 -27.81 3.36 15.96
N PRO A 722 -27.48 2.65 17.05
CA PRO A 722 -27.54 1.20 17.10
C PRO A 722 -28.97 0.72 17.42
N VAL A 723 -29.92 1.05 16.54
CA VAL A 723 -31.35 0.79 16.68
C VAL A 723 -31.91 0.26 15.36
N VAL A 724 -32.54 -0.91 15.40
CA VAL A 724 -33.18 -1.54 14.23
C VAL A 724 -34.63 -1.94 14.56
N ALA A 725 -35.53 -1.74 13.59
CA ALA A 725 -36.90 -2.19 13.66
C ALA A 725 -37.07 -3.53 12.94
N LEU A 726 -37.57 -4.55 13.62
CA LEU A 726 -37.98 -5.83 13.04
C LEU A 726 -39.49 -5.82 12.83
N ILE A 727 -39.89 -5.88 11.56
CA ILE A 727 -41.27 -5.74 11.10
C ILE A 727 -41.66 -7.01 10.34
N PRO A 728 -42.52 -7.87 10.93
CA PRO A 728 -43.09 -9.00 10.22
C PRO A 728 -43.97 -8.53 9.06
N VAL A 729 -43.88 -9.21 7.91
CA VAL A 729 -44.71 -8.97 6.73
C VAL A 729 -45.37 -10.26 6.28
N LYS A 730 -46.51 -10.16 5.60
CA LYS A 730 -47.27 -11.33 5.14
C LYS A 730 -46.54 -12.08 4.02
N ASP A 731 -45.99 -11.34 3.06
CA ASP A 731 -45.40 -11.86 1.83
C ASP A 731 -44.43 -10.84 1.22
N ALA A 732 -43.68 -11.27 0.19
CA ALA A 732 -42.71 -10.45 -0.53
C ALA A 732 -43.32 -9.18 -1.14
N GLU A 733 -44.61 -9.20 -1.53
CA GLU A 733 -45.29 -8.04 -2.08
C GLU A 733 -45.46 -6.94 -1.01
N GLU A 734 -45.88 -7.33 0.19
CA GLU A 734 -45.90 -6.42 1.33
C GLU A 734 -44.50 -5.94 1.70
N ALA A 735 -43.49 -6.82 1.67
CA ALA A 735 -42.10 -6.46 1.93
C ALA A 735 -41.61 -5.34 0.99
N ILE A 736 -41.87 -5.47 -0.32
CA ILE A 736 -41.49 -4.45 -1.32
C ILE A 736 -42.26 -3.14 -1.09
N ARG A 737 -43.56 -3.21 -0.80
CA ARG A 737 -44.37 -2.02 -0.50
C ARG A 737 -43.80 -1.26 0.69
N LEU A 738 -43.47 -1.95 1.80
CA LEU A 738 -42.90 -1.32 2.99
C LEU A 738 -41.44 -0.88 2.79
N ALA A 739 -40.64 -1.62 2.02
CA ALA A 739 -39.27 -1.22 1.68
C ALA A 739 -39.26 0.16 1.00
N ASN A 740 -40.22 0.38 0.09
CA ASN A 740 -40.40 1.63 -0.66
C ASN A 740 -41.12 2.74 0.11
N ASP A 741 -41.82 2.40 1.20
CA ASP A 741 -42.50 3.35 2.10
C ASP A 741 -41.50 4.08 3.00
N THR A 742 -40.74 4.97 2.38
CA THR A 742 -39.76 5.85 3.01
C THR A 742 -39.45 7.01 2.07
N THR A 743 -39.04 8.15 2.65
CA THR A 743 -38.52 9.28 1.86
C THR A 743 -37.10 9.03 1.35
N TYR A 744 -36.40 8.03 1.88
CA TYR A 744 -35.03 7.68 1.54
C TYR A 744 -34.96 6.63 0.41
N GLY A 745 -33.74 6.36 -0.07
CA GLY A 745 -33.49 5.37 -1.12
C GLY A 745 -32.01 5.13 -1.37
N LEU A 746 -31.23 4.89 -0.31
CA LEU A 746 -29.77 4.70 -0.41
C LEU A 746 -29.39 3.27 -0.79
N SER A 747 -29.49 2.34 0.17
CA SER A 747 -29.14 0.92 0.01
C SER A 747 -30.29 0.01 0.47
N ALA A 748 -30.32 -1.24 0.01
CA ALA A 748 -31.25 -2.27 0.42
C ALA A 748 -30.64 -3.67 0.30
N GLY A 749 -31.18 -4.64 1.05
CA GLY A 749 -30.73 -6.03 1.05
C GLY A 749 -31.92 -6.97 0.93
N ILE A 750 -31.75 -8.12 0.26
CA ILE A 750 -32.75 -9.18 0.14
C ILE A 750 -32.07 -10.51 0.44
N ILE A 751 -32.55 -11.28 1.41
CA ILE A 751 -32.07 -12.64 1.70
C ILE A 751 -33.15 -13.64 1.26
N THR A 752 -32.75 -14.60 0.44
CA THR A 752 -33.63 -15.57 -0.23
C THR A 752 -32.84 -16.82 -0.66
N GLY A 753 -33.48 -17.98 -0.62
CA GLY A 753 -32.92 -19.24 -1.14
C GLY A 753 -32.99 -19.33 -2.66
N ASP A 754 -33.81 -18.49 -3.29
CA ASP A 754 -33.95 -18.32 -4.74
C ASP A 754 -33.33 -16.98 -5.21
N PRO A 755 -32.12 -17.00 -5.80
CA PRO A 755 -31.46 -15.79 -6.31
C PRO A 755 -32.18 -15.11 -7.48
N ASP A 756 -32.90 -15.86 -8.33
CA ASP A 756 -33.62 -15.30 -9.48
C ASP A 756 -34.81 -14.48 -8.98
N ARG A 757 -35.54 -15.00 -8.00
CA ARG A 757 -36.58 -14.25 -7.27
C ARG A 757 -35.99 -13.03 -6.58
N GLY A 758 -34.83 -13.17 -5.94
CA GLY A 758 -34.11 -12.06 -5.32
C GLY A 758 -33.81 -10.92 -6.30
N MET A 759 -33.31 -11.25 -7.49
CA MET A 759 -33.02 -10.28 -8.53
C MET A 759 -34.28 -9.61 -9.07
N ALA A 760 -35.34 -10.38 -9.34
CA ALA A 760 -36.63 -9.84 -9.79
C ALA A 760 -37.26 -8.87 -8.76
N LEU A 761 -37.07 -9.13 -7.47
CA LEU A 761 -37.51 -8.23 -6.40
C LEU A 761 -36.61 -6.99 -6.29
N ALA A 762 -35.29 -7.14 -6.49
CA ALA A 762 -34.34 -6.04 -6.42
C ALA A 762 -34.67 -4.90 -7.40
N GLU A 763 -35.10 -5.22 -8.63
CA GLU A 763 -35.52 -4.23 -9.64
C GLU A 763 -36.70 -3.36 -9.20
N ARG A 764 -37.49 -3.81 -8.23
CA ARG A 764 -38.70 -3.15 -7.74
C ARG A 764 -38.45 -2.29 -6.50
N ILE A 765 -37.26 -2.39 -5.89
CA ILE A 765 -36.88 -1.58 -4.73
C ILE A 765 -36.38 -0.21 -5.21
N GLN A 766 -36.93 0.84 -4.62
CA GLN A 766 -36.54 2.23 -4.88
C GLN A 766 -35.32 2.62 -4.03
N ALA A 767 -34.18 2.01 -4.31
CA ALA A 767 -32.89 2.35 -3.72
C ALA A 767 -31.82 2.50 -4.80
N GLY A 768 -30.78 3.29 -4.53
CA GLY A 768 -29.68 3.45 -5.47
C GLY A 768 -28.74 2.25 -5.52
N MET A 769 -28.73 1.43 -4.46
CA MET A 769 -27.94 0.21 -4.32
C MET A 769 -28.83 -0.89 -3.72
N VAL A 770 -28.75 -2.11 -4.28
CA VAL A 770 -29.52 -3.26 -3.79
C VAL A 770 -28.62 -4.49 -3.82
N HIS A 771 -28.63 -5.26 -2.73
CA HIS A 771 -27.75 -6.42 -2.54
C HIS A 771 -28.59 -7.67 -2.30
N VAL A 772 -28.44 -8.69 -3.16
CA VAL A 772 -29.12 -9.98 -2.99
C VAL A 772 -28.18 -10.94 -2.26
N ASN A 773 -28.67 -11.55 -1.19
CA ASN A 773 -27.95 -12.42 -0.26
C ASN A 773 -26.75 -11.75 0.43
N ASP A 774 -26.85 -10.45 0.67
CA ASP A 774 -25.87 -9.67 1.44
C ASP A 774 -26.55 -8.52 2.22
N SER A 775 -25.80 -7.91 3.13
CA SER A 775 -26.23 -6.74 3.90
C SER A 775 -26.26 -5.48 3.03
N PRO A 776 -27.17 -4.52 3.31
CA PRO A 776 -27.14 -3.18 2.72
C PRO A 776 -25.81 -2.42 2.93
N VAL A 777 -25.03 -2.79 3.95
CA VAL A 777 -23.73 -2.19 4.24
C VAL A 777 -22.66 -2.87 3.41
N HIS A 778 -22.57 -2.47 2.15
CA HIS A 778 -21.57 -2.95 1.19
C HIS A 778 -21.10 -1.79 0.31
N ASP A 779 -19.80 -1.77 -0.02
CA ASP A 779 -19.21 -0.70 -0.83
C ASP A 779 -18.02 -1.25 -1.63
N GLU A 780 -17.86 -0.76 -2.86
CA GLU A 780 -16.71 -1.06 -3.70
C GLU A 780 -16.21 0.21 -4.40
N PRO A 781 -14.89 0.46 -4.48
CA PRO A 781 -14.34 1.72 -5.01
C PRO A 781 -14.77 2.07 -6.44
N HIS A 782 -15.09 1.06 -7.24
CA HIS A 782 -15.44 1.22 -8.65
C HIS A 782 -16.95 1.20 -8.91
N ALA A 783 -17.75 0.76 -7.95
CA ALA A 783 -19.20 0.71 -8.07
C ALA A 783 -19.82 2.11 -7.92
N PRO A 784 -20.94 2.41 -8.60
CA PRO A 784 -21.62 3.69 -8.45
C PRO A 784 -22.29 3.78 -7.08
N PHE A 785 -21.63 4.42 -6.13
CA PHE A 785 -22.16 4.64 -4.79
C PHE A 785 -23.10 5.84 -4.79
N GLY A 786 -24.33 5.65 -4.33
CA GLY A 786 -25.23 6.75 -3.99
C GLY A 786 -26.71 6.43 -4.09
N GLY A 787 -27.53 7.33 -3.56
CA GLY A 787 -28.96 7.10 -3.36
C GLY A 787 -29.90 7.80 -4.35
N ILE A 788 -31.19 7.50 -4.23
CA ILE A 788 -32.27 8.27 -4.87
C ILE A 788 -33.18 8.88 -3.80
N LYS A 789 -34.21 9.65 -4.23
CA LYS A 789 -35.18 10.30 -3.33
C LYS A 789 -34.46 11.23 -2.33
N GLY A 790 -34.80 11.17 -1.05
CA GLY A 790 -34.17 11.96 0.02
C GLY A 790 -32.74 11.53 0.38
N SER A 791 -32.22 10.45 -0.22
CA SER A 791 -30.83 10.00 -0.04
C SER A 791 -29.83 10.68 -0.97
N GLY A 792 -30.28 11.61 -1.81
CA GLY A 792 -29.41 12.55 -2.51
C GLY A 792 -29.41 12.43 -4.03
N LEU A 793 -28.35 12.94 -4.65
CA LEU A 793 -28.25 13.25 -6.08
C LEU A 793 -26.84 12.98 -6.59
N GLY A 794 -26.71 12.37 -7.77
CA GLY A 794 -25.41 12.00 -8.33
C GLY A 794 -24.85 10.71 -7.72
N ARG A 795 -23.65 10.31 -8.15
CA ARG A 795 -22.99 9.08 -7.72
C ARG A 795 -21.48 9.29 -7.62
N HIS A 796 -20.84 8.64 -6.67
CA HIS A 796 -19.38 8.47 -6.63
C HIS A 796 -18.98 7.10 -7.17
N GLY A 797 -17.67 6.86 -7.29
CA GLY A 797 -17.11 5.57 -7.67
C GLY A 797 -16.98 5.37 -9.18
N GLY A 798 -15.89 4.72 -9.60
CA GLY A 798 -15.68 4.32 -10.99
C GLY A 798 -15.95 5.40 -12.04
N LYS A 799 -16.75 5.03 -13.04
CA LYS A 799 -17.15 5.92 -14.15
C LYS A 799 -18.04 7.07 -13.70
N ALA A 800 -18.85 6.90 -12.65
CA ALA A 800 -19.69 7.97 -12.13
C ALA A 800 -18.85 9.15 -11.62
N ALA A 801 -17.70 8.87 -10.98
CA ALA A 801 -16.76 9.93 -10.59
C ALA A 801 -16.22 10.72 -11.81
N ILE A 802 -16.01 10.07 -12.96
CA ILE A 802 -15.62 10.75 -14.21
C ILE A 802 -16.73 11.70 -14.66
N GLU A 803 -17.98 11.26 -14.63
CA GLU A 803 -19.12 12.10 -15.01
C GLU A 803 -19.26 13.32 -14.10
N VAL A 804 -19.09 13.12 -12.80
CA VAL A 804 -19.21 14.19 -11.80
C VAL A 804 -18.08 15.20 -11.93
N PHE A 805 -16.83 14.75 -12.00
CA PHE A 805 -15.64 15.62 -11.89
C PHE A 805 -15.05 16.05 -13.24
N THR A 806 -15.77 15.81 -14.34
CA THR A 806 -15.41 16.33 -15.67
C THR A 806 -16.60 16.98 -16.37
N GLU A 807 -16.31 17.89 -17.31
CA GLU A 807 -17.26 18.48 -18.23
C GLU A 807 -17.04 17.97 -19.65
N GLN A 808 -18.15 17.69 -20.34
CA GLN A 808 -18.14 17.41 -21.77
C GLN A 808 -17.92 18.70 -22.57
N ARG A 809 -17.07 18.62 -23.59
CA ARG A 809 -16.75 19.71 -24.51
C ARG A 809 -16.83 19.22 -25.95
N TRP A 810 -17.77 19.78 -26.70
CA TRP A 810 -17.85 19.58 -28.14
C TRP A 810 -16.90 20.55 -28.86
N VAL A 811 -15.98 19.99 -29.64
CA VAL A 811 -15.11 20.71 -30.56
C VAL A 811 -15.38 20.18 -31.96
N SER A 812 -15.64 21.04 -32.93
CA SER A 812 -15.78 20.62 -34.33
C SER A 812 -14.65 21.18 -35.19
N LEU A 813 -14.12 20.37 -36.09
CA LEU A 813 -13.15 20.80 -37.10
C LEU A 813 -13.83 20.77 -38.48
N GLN A 814 -13.91 21.94 -39.12
CA GLN A 814 -14.30 22.04 -40.52
C GLN A 814 -13.05 21.89 -41.39
N THR A 815 -12.96 20.83 -42.19
CA THR A 815 -11.83 20.50 -43.07
C THR A 815 -11.96 21.08 -44.47
N GLU A 816 -13.17 21.49 -44.88
CA GLU A 816 -13.47 22.09 -46.19
C GLU A 816 -14.21 23.42 -46.03
N ARG A 817 -14.09 24.37 -46.98
CA ARG A 817 -14.85 25.63 -46.87
C ARG A 817 -16.35 25.35 -46.84
N ARG A 818 -16.99 25.74 -45.74
CA ARG A 818 -18.45 25.68 -45.62
C ARG A 818 -19.06 26.87 -46.37
N HIS A 819 -20.09 26.60 -47.17
CA HIS A 819 -20.94 27.65 -47.71
C HIS A 819 -21.86 28.20 -46.62
N TYR A 820 -21.78 29.51 -46.40
CA TYR A 820 -22.68 30.25 -45.53
C TYR A 820 -23.75 30.98 -46.37
N PRO A 821 -24.92 31.30 -45.79
CA PRO A 821 -26.02 31.96 -46.52
C PRO A 821 -25.68 33.29 -47.21
N PHE A 822 -24.51 33.87 -46.93
CA PHE A 822 -24.08 35.17 -47.44
C PHE A 822 -22.73 35.14 -48.17
N ASP A 823 -22.22 33.95 -48.54
CA ASP A 823 -21.04 33.85 -49.41
C ASP A 823 -21.36 34.41 -50.81
N ARG A 824 -20.50 35.29 -51.33
CA ARG A 824 -20.54 35.81 -52.71
C ARG A 824 -19.56 35.10 -53.61
#